data_AF-A0A971UGL6-F1
#
_entry.id   AF-A0A971UGL6-F1
#
_cell.length_a   1.000
_cell.length_b   1.000
_cell.length_c   1.000
_cell.angle_alpha   90.00
_cell.angle_beta   90.00
_cell.angle_gamma   90.00
#
_symmetry.space_group_name_H-M   'P 1'
#
loop_
_entity.id
_entity.type
_entity.pdbx_description
1 polymer ?
#
loop_
_entity_poly.entity_id
_entity_poly.type
_entity_poly.pdbx_seq_one_letter_code
_entity_poly.pdbx_strand_id
1 'polypeptide(L)'
;MEMQGEKIIGIDLGTTNSVVAVVEGGEPKVIQNAEGNRLTPSVVAYTDKGELVGEPARRQAVTNAKRTVSSIKRFMGRRHSEVESEEKIVPFQITGAASDYVKVAIDGREHTPQEISSKTLRKLKESAESYLGHKVNKAVITVPAYFNDAQRQATKDAGQIAGLEVMRIINEPTAAALAYGLDKKRDQKIVVFDLGGGTFDVSVLEVAGTAGDTTKVFQVLSTSGDTHLGGDDFDVALINYVAQQFQQEQGIDLRQDTMALQRLQEACEKAKRELSSTPQTDINLPFITADANGPKHLQLTLTRAKFEELIDPYLERILKPVRQALADAQLQPADIDEVVLVGGSTRVPKVQQLVREYFGKEPHKGVNPDEVVAVGAAIQGSVLAGERSDVLLLDVTPLSLGIETQGGVFTRLVERNTTIPVEKREVFSTAEDNQPAVTVRVFQGERPMAADNRLLGQFNLEGLVPAPRGVPQIEVTFDIDQNGILNVRAQDKTTSKEASVRIEDSAGLSDSDITRMKKDAELHAAEDKRKFELADARNQANQQCFQLEKLMQEHQDKLSAADREPLQRSIEKVRQLAKEDDTDALKSALQDLEQAAQALGKVLYQQAQPCGATADCASAAGGAGCTAAAGADDEPIDAEFEVKS
;
A
#
# COMPACT_ATOMS: atom_id res chain seq x y z
N MET A 1 -22.56 -6.50 24.19
CA MET A 1 -21.43 -6.12 23.34
C MET A 1 -21.18 -4.65 23.60
N GLU A 2 -20.16 -4.33 24.40
CA GLU A 2 -19.64 -2.96 24.43
C GLU A 2 -19.35 -2.54 22.99
N MET A 3 -19.72 -1.31 22.62
CA MET A 3 -19.27 -0.73 21.37
C MET A 3 -17.75 -0.59 21.45
N GLN A 4 -17.01 -1.60 20.98
CA GLN A 4 -15.63 -1.42 20.60
C GLN A 4 -15.62 -0.23 19.64
N GLY A 5 -14.95 0.85 20.04
CA GLY A 5 -14.82 2.04 19.21
C GLY A 5 -14.32 1.65 17.82
N GLU A 6 -14.82 2.36 16.81
CA GLU A 6 -14.42 2.14 15.43
C GLU A 6 -12.89 2.18 15.29
N LYS A 7 -12.29 1.04 14.92
CA LYS A 7 -10.83 0.93 14.78
C LYS A 7 -10.33 1.77 13.61
N ILE A 8 -9.28 2.55 13.88
CA ILE A 8 -8.53 3.28 12.86
C ILE A 8 -7.34 2.41 12.44
N ILE A 9 -7.35 1.91 11.20
CA ILE A 9 -6.25 1.10 10.67
C ILE A 9 -5.11 1.97 10.17
N GLY A 10 -3.88 1.49 10.26
CA GLY A 10 -2.70 2.08 9.64
C GLY A 10 -2.40 1.39 8.32
N ILE A 11 -2.32 2.16 7.23
CA ILE A 11 -2.00 1.64 5.90
C ILE A 11 -0.70 2.26 5.41
N ASP A 12 0.27 1.39 5.13
CA ASP A 12 1.38 1.71 4.26
C ASP A 12 1.00 1.46 2.80
N LEU A 13 0.76 2.53 2.04
CA LEU A 13 0.45 2.43 0.61
C LEU A 13 1.74 2.55 -0.21
N GLY A 14 2.57 1.52 -0.28
CA GLY A 14 3.87 1.61 -0.96
C GLY A 14 3.79 1.49 -2.49
N THR A 15 4.87 1.90 -3.17
CA THR A 15 4.99 1.80 -4.65
C THR A 15 4.92 0.36 -5.16
N THR A 16 5.62 -0.56 -4.49
CA THR A 16 5.71 -1.97 -4.90
C THR A 16 4.80 -2.87 -4.07
N ASN A 17 4.76 -2.66 -2.76
CA ASN A 17 3.96 -3.42 -1.82
C ASN A 17 3.24 -2.46 -0.87
N SER A 18 2.07 -2.87 -0.40
CA SER A 18 1.31 -2.18 0.62
C SER A 18 1.06 -3.12 1.81
N VAL A 19 0.95 -2.53 2.99
CA VAL A 19 0.80 -3.25 4.27
C VAL A 19 -0.27 -2.57 5.10
N VAL A 20 -1.06 -3.35 5.85
CA VAL A 20 -2.07 -2.83 6.77
C VAL A 20 -1.85 -3.39 8.17
N ALA A 21 -2.00 -2.52 9.16
CA ALA A 21 -1.83 -2.84 10.57
C ALA A 21 -2.94 -2.19 11.41
N VAL A 22 -3.13 -2.70 12.62
CA VAL A 22 -4.11 -2.23 13.60
C VAL A 22 -3.52 -2.32 15.01
N VAL A 23 -3.97 -1.50 15.95
CA VAL A 23 -3.61 -1.63 17.36
C VAL A 23 -4.70 -2.41 18.11
N GLU A 24 -4.29 -3.51 18.74
CA GLU A 24 -5.14 -4.36 19.58
C GLU A 24 -4.48 -4.62 20.94
N GLY A 25 -5.21 -4.37 22.02
CA GLY A 25 -4.66 -4.57 23.37
C GLY A 25 -3.43 -3.70 23.67
N GLY A 26 -3.30 -2.55 23.02
CA GLY A 26 -2.16 -1.64 23.16
C GLY A 26 -0.98 -1.94 22.22
N GLU A 27 -0.98 -3.10 21.55
CA GLU A 27 0.10 -3.58 20.69
C GLU A 27 -0.29 -3.46 19.20
N PRO A 28 0.60 -2.95 18.33
CA PRO A 28 0.36 -2.93 16.90
C PRO A 28 0.55 -4.34 16.29
N LYS A 29 -0.38 -4.73 15.41
CA LYS A 29 -0.35 -5.99 14.66
C LYS A 29 -0.51 -5.73 13.16
N VAL A 30 0.37 -6.35 12.38
CA VAL A 30 0.25 -6.39 10.91
C VAL A 30 -0.74 -7.48 10.52
N ILE A 31 -1.64 -7.17 9.62
CA ILE A 31 -2.72 -8.05 9.19
C ILE A 31 -2.29 -8.79 7.91
N GLN A 32 -2.57 -10.09 7.85
CA GLN A 32 -2.37 -10.88 6.63
C GLN A 32 -3.52 -10.65 5.65
N ASN A 33 -3.20 -10.59 4.36
CA ASN A 33 -4.21 -10.60 3.31
C ASN A 33 -4.83 -11.98 3.12
N ALA A 34 -5.85 -12.07 2.26
CA ALA A 34 -6.54 -13.32 1.93
C ALA A 34 -5.61 -14.41 1.36
N GLU A 35 -4.46 -14.02 0.79
CA GLU A 35 -3.43 -14.95 0.32
C GLU A 35 -2.45 -15.41 1.40
N GLY A 36 -2.64 -15.00 2.67
CA GLY A 36 -1.81 -15.36 3.82
C GLY A 36 -0.51 -14.55 3.95
N ASN A 37 -0.34 -13.49 3.15
CA ASN A 37 0.87 -12.67 3.14
C ASN A 37 0.66 -11.38 3.93
N ARG A 38 1.70 -10.93 4.64
CA ARG A 38 1.71 -9.62 5.33
C ARG A 38 1.88 -8.45 4.35
N LEU A 39 2.46 -8.71 3.17
CA LEU A 39 2.64 -7.74 2.10
C LEU A 39 1.64 -8.03 0.98
N THR A 40 1.00 -6.98 0.48
CA THR A 40 0.14 -7.04 -0.70
C THR A 40 0.81 -6.28 -1.85
N PRO A 41 1.14 -6.90 -2.99
CA PRO A 41 1.67 -6.17 -4.14
C PRO A 41 0.76 -5.01 -4.55
N SER A 42 1.30 -3.83 -4.80
CA SER A 42 0.57 -2.65 -5.27
C SER A 42 0.34 -2.74 -6.78
N VAL A 43 -0.36 -3.80 -7.20
CA VAL A 43 -0.59 -4.16 -8.61
C VAL A 43 -2.08 -4.36 -8.85
N VAL A 44 -2.61 -3.75 -9.90
CA VAL A 44 -4.00 -3.88 -10.35
C VAL A 44 -4.00 -4.38 -11.79
N ALA A 45 -4.77 -5.42 -12.09
CA ALA A 45 -4.92 -5.92 -13.44
C ALA A 45 -6.39 -5.89 -13.88
N TYR A 46 -6.63 -5.43 -15.10
CA TYR A 46 -7.93 -5.46 -15.73
C TYR A 46 -8.01 -6.69 -16.65
N THR A 47 -9.01 -7.52 -16.42
CA THR A 47 -9.27 -8.73 -17.20
C THR A 47 -10.70 -8.71 -17.74
N ASP A 48 -10.99 -9.56 -18.73
CA ASP A 48 -12.34 -9.66 -19.28
C ASP A 48 -13.37 -10.17 -18.24
N LYS A 49 -12.89 -10.78 -17.14
CA LYS A 49 -13.74 -11.28 -16.04
C LYS A 49 -13.89 -10.27 -14.89
N GLY A 50 -13.19 -9.14 -14.94
CA GLY A 50 -13.13 -8.14 -13.88
C GLY A 50 -11.71 -7.81 -13.46
N GLU A 51 -11.60 -7.14 -12.34
CA GLU A 51 -10.34 -6.60 -11.84
C GLU A 51 -9.68 -7.58 -10.86
N LEU A 52 -8.36 -7.63 -10.89
CA LEU A 52 -7.55 -8.37 -9.92
C LEU A 52 -6.64 -7.38 -9.21
N VAL A 53 -6.41 -7.60 -7.91
CA VAL A 53 -5.55 -6.75 -7.09
C VAL A 53 -4.57 -7.60 -6.28
N GLY A 54 -3.32 -7.18 -6.16
CA GLY A 54 -2.31 -7.86 -5.37
C GLY A 54 -1.65 -9.01 -6.10
N GLU A 55 -1.41 -10.10 -5.38
CA GLU A 55 -0.70 -11.27 -5.90
C GLU A 55 -1.39 -11.91 -7.13
N PRO A 56 -2.73 -12.05 -7.21
CA PRO A 56 -3.41 -12.50 -8.42
C PRO A 56 -3.14 -11.60 -9.64
N ALA A 57 -3.09 -10.28 -9.45
CA ALA A 57 -2.77 -9.34 -10.51
C ALA A 57 -1.31 -9.46 -10.95
N ARG A 58 -0.38 -9.58 -10.00
CA ARG A 58 1.04 -9.75 -10.30
C ARG A 58 1.31 -11.01 -11.13
N ARG A 59 0.70 -12.15 -10.77
CA ARG A 59 0.94 -13.45 -11.44
C ARG A 59 0.61 -13.47 -12.93
N GLN A 60 -0.36 -12.68 -13.37
CA GLN A 60 -0.81 -12.64 -14.76
C GLN A 60 -0.18 -11.50 -15.58
N ALA A 61 0.72 -10.69 -14.98
CA ALA A 61 1.31 -9.53 -15.63
C ALA A 61 2.04 -9.91 -16.93
N VAL A 62 2.72 -11.06 -16.94
CA VAL A 62 3.43 -11.60 -18.12
C VAL A 62 2.56 -11.69 -19.38
N THR A 63 1.32 -12.16 -19.24
CA THR A 63 0.41 -12.38 -20.38
C THR A 63 -0.55 -11.22 -20.61
N ASN A 64 -0.55 -10.22 -19.74
CA ASN A 64 -1.50 -9.10 -19.75
C ASN A 64 -0.85 -7.75 -19.39
N ALA A 65 0.39 -7.54 -19.82
CA ALA A 65 1.22 -6.43 -19.35
C ALA A 65 0.58 -5.04 -19.56
N LYS A 66 -0.06 -4.81 -20.71
CA LYS A 66 -0.70 -3.51 -21.03
C LYS A 66 -1.92 -3.17 -20.18
N ARG A 67 -2.58 -4.19 -19.61
CA ARG A 67 -3.74 -4.05 -18.72
C ARG A 67 -3.38 -4.28 -17.25
N THR A 68 -2.09 -4.38 -16.93
CA THR A 68 -1.59 -4.59 -15.57
C THR A 68 -0.80 -3.38 -15.13
N VAL A 69 -1.33 -2.66 -14.15
CA VAL A 69 -0.75 -1.42 -13.63
C VAL A 69 0.00 -1.73 -12.34
N SER A 70 1.29 -1.43 -12.34
CA SER A 70 2.19 -1.47 -11.19
C SER A 70 2.87 -0.11 -11.01
N SER A 71 3.52 0.11 -9.85
CA SER A 71 4.26 1.34 -9.54
C SER A 71 3.46 2.63 -9.72
N ILE A 72 2.12 2.56 -9.63
CA ILE A 72 1.23 3.70 -9.89
C ILE A 72 1.48 4.88 -8.95
N LYS A 73 2.03 4.62 -7.74
CA LYS A 73 2.42 5.65 -6.78
C LYS A 73 3.42 6.66 -7.36
N ARG A 74 4.25 6.27 -8.34
CA ARG A 74 5.17 7.19 -9.03
C ARG A 74 4.44 8.25 -9.87
N PHE A 75 3.17 8.03 -10.21
CA PHE A 75 2.35 8.93 -11.03
C PHE A 75 1.32 9.74 -10.21
N MET A 76 1.14 9.43 -8.93
CA MET A 76 0.17 10.09 -8.04
C MET A 76 0.42 11.59 -7.98
N GLY A 77 -0.62 12.40 -8.24
CA GLY A 77 -0.58 13.87 -8.16
C GLY A 77 0.37 14.57 -9.14
N ARG A 78 0.86 13.86 -10.18
CA ARG A 78 1.79 14.39 -11.18
C ARG A 78 1.10 14.77 -12.47
N ARG A 79 1.68 15.76 -13.15
CA ARG A 79 1.35 16.10 -14.53
C ARG A 79 2.12 15.20 -15.49
N HIS A 80 1.60 15.04 -16.70
CA HIS A 80 2.21 14.19 -17.73
C HIS A 80 3.66 14.61 -18.05
N SER A 81 3.96 15.92 -18.06
CA SER A 81 5.32 16.42 -18.28
C SER A 81 6.33 16.06 -17.17
N GLU A 82 5.86 15.55 -16.03
CA GLU A 82 6.71 15.24 -14.87
C GLU A 82 7.10 13.77 -14.78
N VAL A 83 6.65 12.93 -15.72
CA VAL A 83 6.80 11.46 -15.65
C VAL A 83 7.42 10.84 -16.91
N GLU A 84 8.10 11.62 -17.74
CA GLU A 84 8.70 11.15 -19.00
C GLU A 84 9.70 10.00 -18.82
N SER A 85 10.37 9.93 -17.66
CA SER A 85 11.28 8.84 -17.31
C SER A 85 10.52 7.55 -17.01
N GLU A 86 9.51 7.63 -16.15
CA GLU A 86 8.69 6.51 -15.69
C GLU A 86 7.85 5.92 -16.83
N GLU A 87 7.30 6.77 -17.69
CA GLU A 87 6.49 6.38 -18.83
C GLU A 87 7.23 5.43 -19.77
N LYS A 88 8.55 5.59 -19.92
CA LYS A 88 9.39 4.72 -20.77
C LYS A 88 9.62 3.33 -20.19
N ILE A 89 9.31 3.13 -18.92
CA ILE A 89 9.64 1.92 -18.16
C ILE A 89 8.41 1.01 -18.00
N VAL A 90 7.21 1.59 -18.03
CA VAL A 90 5.96 0.88 -17.78
C VAL A 90 5.33 0.33 -19.07
N PRO A 91 4.67 -0.85 -19.02
CA PRO A 91 4.04 -1.45 -20.20
C PRO A 91 2.64 -0.89 -20.50
N PHE A 92 2.00 -0.23 -19.53
CA PHE A 92 0.68 0.37 -19.67
C PHE A 92 0.77 1.79 -20.25
N GLN A 93 -0.31 2.24 -20.90
CA GLN A 93 -0.32 3.50 -21.62
C GLN A 93 -0.65 4.68 -20.69
N ILE A 94 0.21 5.69 -20.67
CA ILE A 94 -0.05 7.00 -20.09
C ILE A 94 -0.71 7.91 -21.14
N THR A 95 -1.63 8.77 -20.72
CA THR A 95 -2.41 9.67 -21.59
C THR A 95 -2.60 11.05 -20.96
N GLY A 96 -2.90 12.04 -21.81
CA GLY A 96 -3.11 13.45 -21.42
C GLY A 96 -2.16 14.41 -22.15
N ALA A 97 -2.50 15.71 -22.17
CA ALA A 97 -1.55 16.75 -22.60
C ALA A 97 -0.47 16.97 -21.52
N ALA A 98 0.61 17.68 -21.86
CA ALA A 98 1.75 17.90 -20.95
C ALA A 98 1.35 18.50 -19.59
N SER A 99 0.38 19.43 -19.60
CA SER A 99 -0.13 20.09 -18.40
C SER A 99 -1.17 19.28 -17.63
N ASP A 100 -1.73 18.22 -18.20
CA ASP A 100 -2.80 17.45 -17.58
C ASP A 100 -2.23 16.54 -16.49
N TYR A 101 -3.02 16.24 -15.47
CA TYR A 101 -2.69 15.17 -14.53
C TYR A 101 -2.63 13.83 -15.25
N VAL A 102 -1.70 12.97 -14.82
CA VAL A 102 -1.49 11.66 -15.40
C VAL A 102 -2.78 10.84 -15.38
N LYS A 103 -3.09 10.19 -16.50
CA LYS A 103 -4.13 9.17 -16.61
C LYS A 103 -3.57 7.92 -17.28
N VAL A 104 -4.09 6.77 -16.89
CA VAL A 104 -3.76 5.47 -17.47
C VAL A 104 -4.89 5.02 -18.38
N ALA A 105 -4.59 4.73 -19.65
CA ALA A 105 -5.58 4.26 -20.61
C ALA A 105 -5.61 2.73 -20.65
N ILE A 106 -6.75 2.15 -20.29
CA ILE A 106 -7.03 0.71 -20.36
C ILE A 106 -8.27 0.51 -21.22
N ASP A 107 -8.12 -0.19 -22.34
CA ASP A 107 -9.22 -0.52 -23.28
C ASP A 107 -10.08 0.68 -23.72
N GLY A 108 -9.45 1.84 -23.90
CA GLY A 108 -10.13 3.08 -24.30
C GLY A 108 -10.86 3.80 -23.17
N ARG A 109 -10.70 3.36 -21.90
CA ARG A 109 -11.12 4.09 -20.70
C ARG A 109 -9.91 4.70 -20.00
N GLU A 110 -10.07 5.91 -19.50
CA GLU A 110 -9.05 6.58 -18.71
C GLU A 110 -9.29 6.35 -17.22
N HIS A 111 -8.25 5.91 -16.52
CA HIS A 111 -8.25 5.73 -15.08
C HIS A 111 -7.24 6.68 -14.44
N THR A 112 -7.60 7.26 -13.29
CA THR A 112 -6.67 8.11 -12.55
C THR A 112 -5.77 7.28 -11.62
N PRO A 113 -4.55 7.74 -11.31
CA PRO A 113 -3.71 7.11 -10.29
C PRO A 113 -4.41 6.90 -8.95
N GLN A 114 -5.29 7.84 -8.55
CA GLN A 114 -6.10 7.76 -7.34
C GLN A 114 -7.09 6.60 -7.40
N GLU A 115 -7.80 6.46 -8.52
CA GLU A 115 -8.75 5.37 -8.74
C GLU A 115 -8.04 4.01 -8.69
N ILE A 116 -6.88 3.88 -9.33
CA ILE A 116 -6.11 2.63 -9.33
C ILE A 116 -5.60 2.31 -7.91
N SER A 117 -5.04 3.30 -7.20
CA SER A 117 -4.56 3.13 -5.82
C SER A 117 -5.70 2.78 -4.85
N SER A 118 -6.91 3.30 -5.09
CA SER A 118 -8.09 2.99 -4.27
C SER A 118 -8.44 1.50 -4.27
N LYS A 119 -8.15 0.77 -5.35
CA LYS A 119 -8.38 -0.68 -5.44
C LYS A 119 -7.44 -1.45 -4.51
N THR A 120 -6.18 -1.04 -4.43
CA THR A 120 -5.20 -1.56 -3.45
C THR A 120 -5.65 -1.25 -2.02
N LEU A 121 -6.04 0.00 -1.75
CA LEU A 121 -6.55 0.42 -0.43
C LEU A 121 -7.79 -0.37 -0.01
N ARG A 122 -8.70 -0.66 -0.95
CA ARG A 122 -9.88 -1.48 -0.70
C ARG A 122 -9.52 -2.91 -0.32
N LYS A 123 -8.58 -3.54 -1.03
CA LYS A 123 -8.09 -4.89 -0.69
C LYS A 123 -7.49 -4.95 0.73
N LEU A 124 -6.77 -3.90 1.13
CA LEU A 124 -6.22 -3.78 2.49
C LEU A 124 -7.32 -3.58 3.54
N LYS A 125 -8.30 -2.72 3.25
CA LYS A 125 -9.50 -2.55 4.07
C LYS A 125 -10.25 -3.87 4.25
N GLU A 126 -10.53 -4.60 3.18
CA GLU A 126 -11.20 -5.91 3.21
C GLU A 126 -10.42 -6.93 4.04
N SER A 127 -9.08 -6.92 3.95
CA SER A 127 -8.23 -7.78 4.79
C SER A 127 -8.36 -7.42 6.27
N ALA A 128 -8.41 -6.13 6.60
CA ALA A 128 -8.64 -5.67 7.97
C ALA A 128 -10.05 -5.99 8.48
N GLU A 129 -11.08 -5.82 7.65
CA GLU A 129 -12.47 -6.16 7.98
C GLU A 129 -12.64 -7.67 8.23
N SER A 130 -12.02 -8.51 7.39
CA SER A 130 -12.01 -9.96 7.56
C SER A 130 -11.30 -10.38 8.86
N TYR A 131 -10.23 -9.68 9.25
CA TYR A 131 -9.49 -9.95 10.47
C TYR A 131 -10.28 -9.53 11.73
N LEU A 132 -10.86 -8.33 11.70
CA LEU A 132 -11.56 -7.73 12.85
C LEU A 132 -13.00 -8.25 13.02
N GLY A 133 -13.59 -8.81 11.96
CA GLY A 133 -14.98 -9.31 11.97
C GLY A 133 -16.04 -8.20 11.91
N HIS A 134 -15.65 -6.96 11.62
CA HIS A 134 -16.56 -5.82 11.46
C HIS A 134 -16.06 -4.84 10.38
N LYS A 135 -16.92 -3.92 9.95
CA LYS A 135 -16.57 -2.89 8.96
C LYS A 135 -15.52 -1.91 9.48
N VAL A 136 -14.65 -1.43 8.59
CA VAL A 136 -13.61 -0.44 8.87
C VAL A 136 -13.83 0.77 7.99
N ASN A 137 -14.11 1.94 8.59
CA ASN A 137 -14.31 3.17 7.80
C ASN A 137 -13.21 4.21 7.98
N LYS A 138 -12.27 4.05 8.91
CA LYS A 138 -11.23 5.05 9.20
C LYS A 138 -9.83 4.52 9.01
N ALA A 139 -8.95 5.33 8.43
CA ALA A 139 -7.55 4.96 8.24
C ALA A 139 -6.59 6.14 8.44
N VAL A 140 -5.38 5.82 8.87
CA VAL A 140 -4.19 6.63 8.66
C VAL A 140 -3.45 6.05 7.45
N ILE A 141 -3.12 6.87 6.46
CA ILE A 141 -2.46 6.43 5.22
C ILE A 141 -1.10 7.12 5.10
N THR A 142 -0.07 6.36 4.71
CA THR A 142 1.30 6.88 4.59
C THR A 142 1.60 7.51 3.23
N VAL A 143 2.50 8.50 3.23
CA VAL A 143 3.09 9.10 2.04
C VAL A 143 4.59 9.33 2.23
N PRO A 144 5.40 9.35 1.16
CA PRO A 144 6.78 9.80 1.20
C PRO A 144 6.88 11.18 1.85
N ALA A 145 7.87 11.41 2.70
CA ALA A 145 8.02 12.69 3.40
C ALA A 145 8.14 13.85 2.41
N TYR A 146 8.81 13.62 1.28
CA TYR A 146 9.04 14.59 0.23
C TYR A 146 7.88 14.75 -0.78
N PHE A 147 6.71 14.15 -0.54
CA PHE A 147 5.52 14.39 -1.37
C PHE A 147 5.05 15.85 -1.30
N ASN A 148 4.77 16.40 -2.48
CA ASN A 148 4.14 17.72 -2.61
C ASN A 148 2.63 17.67 -2.32
N ASP A 149 2.00 18.85 -2.24
CA ASP A 149 0.60 19.00 -1.86
C ASP A 149 -0.36 18.18 -2.74
N ALA A 150 -0.20 18.26 -4.07
CA ALA A 150 -1.05 17.52 -5.01
C ALA A 150 -0.93 16.00 -4.85
N GLN A 151 0.25 15.48 -4.49
CA GLN A 151 0.46 14.05 -4.27
C GLN A 151 -0.17 13.58 -2.94
N ARG A 152 -0.09 14.42 -1.89
CA ARG A 152 -0.75 14.18 -0.60
C ARG A 152 -2.26 14.16 -0.76
N GLN A 153 -2.80 15.15 -1.45
CA GLN A 153 -4.23 15.24 -1.74
C GLN A 153 -4.70 14.06 -2.60
N ALA A 154 -3.99 13.73 -3.69
CA ALA A 154 -4.32 12.56 -4.51
C ALA A 154 -4.35 11.26 -3.69
N THR A 155 -3.46 11.10 -2.72
CA THR A 155 -3.43 9.93 -1.82
C THR A 155 -4.62 9.92 -0.86
N LYS A 156 -4.99 11.09 -0.32
CA LYS A 156 -6.20 11.26 0.49
C LYS A 156 -7.47 10.92 -0.32
N ASP A 157 -7.57 11.39 -1.56
CA ASP A 157 -8.67 11.10 -2.48
C ASP A 157 -8.78 9.60 -2.75
N ALA A 158 -7.65 8.91 -2.99
CA ALA A 158 -7.62 7.46 -3.16
C ALA A 158 -8.23 6.72 -1.96
N GLY A 159 -7.94 7.18 -0.73
CA GLY A 159 -8.57 6.68 0.49
C GLY A 159 -10.08 6.90 0.52
N GLN A 160 -10.53 8.10 0.15
CA GLN A 160 -11.96 8.42 0.09
C GLN A 160 -12.70 7.58 -0.95
N ILE A 161 -12.11 7.38 -2.13
CA ILE A 161 -12.64 6.51 -3.20
C ILE A 161 -12.71 5.05 -2.72
N ALA A 162 -11.76 4.60 -1.89
CA ALA A 162 -11.78 3.28 -1.27
C ALA A 162 -12.82 3.13 -0.13
N GLY A 163 -13.56 4.20 0.18
CA GLY A 163 -14.54 4.23 1.25
C GLY A 163 -13.91 4.30 2.65
N LEU A 164 -12.77 4.98 2.77
CA LEU A 164 -12.11 5.30 4.03
C LEU A 164 -12.18 6.80 4.30
N GLU A 165 -12.60 7.18 5.50
CA GLU A 165 -12.32 8.46 6.10
C GLU A 165 -10.84 8.50 6.49
N VAL A 166 -10.07 9.31 5.76
CA VAL A 166 -8.63 9.46 5.99
C VAL A 166 -8.42 10.42 7.16
N MET A 167 -8.20 9.85 8.34
CA MET A 167 -8.06 10.59 9.60
C MET A 167 -6.76 11.39 9.65
N ARG A 168 -5.70 10.87 9.00
CA ARG A 168 -4.40 11.51 8.89
C ARG A 168 -3.63 10.98 7.68
N ILE A 169 -2.97 11.87 6.97
CA ILE A 169 -1.84 11.52 6.11
C ILE A 169 -0.56 11.65 6.94
N ILE A 170 0.22 10.58 7.06
CA ILE A 170 1.46 10.55 7.84
C ILE A 170 2.66 10.31 6.92
N ASN A 171 3.78 10.97 7.20
CA ASN A 171 5.02 10.75 6.48
C ASN A 171 5.60 9.36 6.82
N GLU A 172 6.06 8.61 5.81
CA GLU A 172 6.63 7.25 5.98
C GLU A 172 7.78 7.21 7.00
N PRO A 173 8.78 8.11 6.95
CA PRO A 173 9.86 8.13 7.95
C PRO A 173 9.36 8.46 9.36
N THR A 174 8.35 9.32 9.47
CA THR A 174 7.72 9.68 10.74
C THR A 174 6.98 8.49 11.35
N ALA A 175 6.22 7.76 10.54
CA ALA A 175 5.57 6.52 10.98
C ALA A 175 6.61 5.49 11.45
N ALA A 176 7.69 5.30 10.69
CA ALA A 176 8.75 4.39 11.09
C ALA A 176 9.45 4.80 12.40
N ALA A 177 9.64 6.11 12.61
CA ALA A 177 10.17 6.65 13.85
C ALA A 177 9.26 6.36 15.04
N LEU A 178 7.94 6.51 14.89
CA LEU A 178 6.97 6.14 15.93
C LEU A 178 7.14 4.67 16.33
N ALA A 179 7.12 3.76 15.35
CA ALA A 179 7.28 2.33 15.61
C ALA A 179 8.62 1.98 16.28
N TYR A 180 9.70 2.68 15.91
CA TYR A 180 11.01 2.49 16.53
C TYR A 180 11.10 3.05 17.97
N GLY A 181 10.54 4.23 18.20
CA GLY A 181 10.85 5.06 19.37
C GLY A 181 9.98 4.81 20.60
N LEU A 182 8.84 4.12 20.47
CA LEU A 182 7.91 3.88 21.59
C LEU A 182 8.58 3.25 22.82
N ASP A 183 9.42 2.24 22.64
CA ASP A 183 10.06 1.51 23.74
C ASP A 183 11.35 2.17 24.25
N LYS A 184 11.72 3.33 23.69
CA LYS A 184 13.02 3.95 23.96
C LYS A 184 12.97 4.86 25.18
N LYS A 185 13.90 4.64 26.11
CA LYS A 185 13.95 5.34 27.40
C LYS A 185 14.82 6.60 27.43
N ARG A 186 15.80 6.70 26.53
CA ARG A 186 16.69 7.86 26.41
C ARG A 186 16.26 8.79 25.29
N ASP A 187 16.61 10.05 25.43
CA ASP A 187 16.56 11.01 24.34
C ASP A 187 17.62 10.63 23.30
N GLN A 188 17.29 10.75 22.02
CA GLN A 188 18.19 10.39 20.94
C GLN A 188 17.80 11.06 19.63
N LYS A 189 18.83 11.44 18.88
CA LYS A 189 18.72 11.94 17.51
C LYS A 189 18.86 10.78 16.56
N ILE A 190 17.85 10.54 15.74
CA ILE A 190 17.83 9.42 14.81
C ILE A 190 17.75 9.93 13.38
N VAL A 191 18.30 9.13 12.47
CA VAL A 191 18.03 9.26 11.04
C VAL A 191 17.16 8.09 10.64
N VAL A 192 16.00 8.37 10.04
CA VAL A 192 15.24 7.36 9.32
C VAL A 192 15.63 7.45 7.85
N PHE A 193 16.19 6.36 7.33
CA PHE A 193 16.65 6.22 5.96
C PHE A 193 15.70 5.24 5.26
N ASP A 194 14.80 5.78 4.43
CA ASP A 194 13.76 5.02 3.76
C ASP A 194 14.05 4.91 2.26
N LEU A 195 14.41 3.70 1.81
CA LEU A 195 14.63 3.41 0.40
C LEU A 195 13.67 2.33 -0.06
N GLY A 196 12.56 2.78 -0.64
CA GLY A 196 11.48 1.94 -1.12
C GLY A 196 11.67 1.44 -2.55
N GLY A 197 10.54 1.15 -3.20
CA GLY A 197 10.49 0.73 -4.61
C GLY A 197 10.64 1.88 -5.59
N GLY A 198 10.11 3.07 -5.28
CA GLY A 198 10.16 4.21 -6.21
C GLY A 198 10.50 5.56 -5.58
N THR A 199 10.68 5.61 -4.25
CA THR A 199 11.01 6.83 -3.52
C THR A 199 12.12 6.57 -2.53
N PHE A 200 12.91 7.62 -2.30
CA PHE A 200 13.92 7.70 -1.26
C PHE A 200 13.60 8.89 -0.37
N ASP A 201 13.47 8.66 0.93
CA ASP A 201 13.30 9.70 1.94
C ASP A 201 14.33 9.55 3.05
N VAL A 202 14.79 10.68 3.56
CA VAL A 202 15.63 10.75 4.75
C VAL A 202 15.09 11.81 5.67
N SER A 203 14.82 11.44 6.92
CA SER A 203 14.37 12.38 7.95
C SER A 203 15.27 12.29 9.15
N VAL A 204 15.63 13.46 9.68
CA VAL A 204 16.36 13.61 10.93
C VAL A 204 15.34 13.94 12.01
N LEU A 205 15.27 13.11 13.05
CA LEU A 205 14.30 13.27 14.13
C LEU A 205 14.99 13.31 15.49
N GLU A 206 14.40 14.05 16.40
CA GLU A 206 14.69 13.97 17.83
C GLU A 206 13.55 13.23 18.51
N VAL A 207 13.89 12.16 19.22
CA VAL A 207 12.97 11.41 20.07
C VAL A 207 13.32 11.74 21.51
N ALA A 208 12.47 12.51 22.19
CA ALA A 208 12.70 12.97 23.56
C ALA A 208 11.58 12.53 24.51
N GLY A 209 11.93 12.25 25.76
CA GLY A 209 10.96 12.15 26.85
C GLY A 209 10.72 13.52 27.49
N THR A 210 9.48 13.85 27.80
CA THR A 210 9.20 15.03 28.63
C THR A 210 9.56 14.75 30.10
N ALA A 211 10.40 15.59 30.70
CA ALA A 211 10.79 15.42 32.10
C ALA A 211 9.57 15.50 33.04
N GLY A 212 9.25 14.40 33.71
CA GLY A 212 8.15 14.30 34.68
C GLY A 212 6.80 13.85 34.09
N ASP A 213 6.73 13.62 32.78
CA ASP A 213 5.51 13.16 32.09
C ASP A 213 5.84 11.95 31.19
N THR A 214 4.93 10.98 31.10
CA THR A 214 5.16 9.72 30.35
C THR A 214 5.16 9.90 28.83
N THR A 215 4.91 11.13 28.37
CA THR A 215 4.75 11.50 26.97
C THR A 215 6.08 11.53 26.22
N LYS A 216 6.11 10.88 25.05
CA LYS A 216 7.21 10.86 24.11
C LYS A 216 6.97 11.89 23.01
N VAL A 217 7.93 12.77 22.81
CA VAL A 217 7.90 13.77 21.75
C VAL A 217 8.76 13.27 20.59
N PHE A 218 8.15 13.14 19.43
CA PHE A 218 8.79 12.83 18.16
C PHE A 218 8.81 14.12 17.34
N GLN A 219 9.98 14.73 17.20
CA GLN A 219 10.13 15.97 16.45
C GLN A 219 10.96 15.73 15.20
N VAL A 220 10.39 15.99 14.04
CA VAL A 220 11.16 16.04 12.79
C VAL A 220 11.94 17.35 12.78
N LEU A 221 13.27 17.26 12.72
CA LEU A 221 14.16 18.42 12.63
C LEU A 221 14.33 18.86 11.18
N SER A 222 14.46 17.88 10.27
CA SER A 222 14.53 18.11 8.84
C SER A 222 14.16 16.87 8.05
N THR A 223 13.75 17.08 6.80
CA THR A 223 13.49 16.00 5.85
C THR A 223 13.98 16.38 4.46
N SER A 224 14.40 15.37 3.69
CA SER A 224 14.82 15.51 2.30
C SER A 224 14.58 14.18 1.57
N GLY A 225 14.58 14.18 0.25
CA GLY A 225 14.35 12.95 -0.50
C GLY A 225 14.50 13.11 -2.00
N ASP A 226 14.24 12.01 -2.70
CA ASP A 226 14.10 11.91 -4.15
C ASP A 226 12.88 11.02 -4.46
N THR A 227 11.80 11.64 -4.97
CA THR A 227 10.52 10.96 -5.25
C THR A 227 10.53 10.17 -6.58
N HIS A 228 11.70 10.05 -7.21
CA HIS A 228 11.96 9.30 -8.45
C HIS A 228 13.23 8.43 -8.33
N LEU A 229 13.41 7.84 -7.15
CA LEU A 229 14.59 7.03 -6.85
C LEU A 229 14.21 5.87 -5.92
N GLY A 230 14.40 4.64 -6.37
CA GLY A 230 14.17 3.45 -5.55
C GLY A 230 14.58 2.15 -6.23
N GLY A 231 14.03 1.05 -5.71
CA GLY A 231 14.29 -0.30 -6.22
C GLY A 231 13.94 -0.52 -7.69
N ASP A 232 12.97 0.20 -8.24
CA ASP A 232 12.58 0.16 -9.65
C ASP A 232 13.71 0.67 -10.56
N ASP A 233 14.46 1.70 -10.12
CA ASP A 233 15.59 2.22 -10.90
C ASP A 233 16.77 1.25 -10.87
N PHE A 234 16.94 0.49 -9.78
CA PHE A 234 17.90 -0.61 -9.71
C PHE A 234 17.50 -1.76 -10.63
N ASP A 235 16.20 -2.07 -10.74
CA ASP A 235 15.69 -3.07 -11.67
C ASP A 235 15.95 -2.64 -13.11
N VAL A 236 15.69 -1.37 -13.46
CA VAL A 236 15.98 -0.81 -14.80
C VAL A 236 17.45 -0.89 -15.15
N ALA A 237 18.36 -0.61 -14.21
CA ALA A 237 19.80 -0.76 -14.44
C ALA A 237 20.17 -2.21 -14.80
N LEU A 238 19.60 -3.18 -14.08
CA LEU A 238 19.78 -4.60 -14.37
C LEU A 238 19.15 -5.01 -15.70
N ILE A 239 17.90 -4.63 -15.97
CA ILE A 239 17.19 -4.93 -17.21
C ILE A 239 17.99 -4.45 -18.42
N ASN A 240 18.48 -3.20 -18.37
CA ASN A 240 19.29 -2.64 -19.45
C ASN A 240 20.59 -3.41 -19.66
N TYR A 241 21.28 -3.77 -18.58
CA TYR A 241 22.50 -4.58 -18.67
C TYR A 241 22.21 -5.96 -19.29
N VAL A 242 21.20 -6.68 -18.79
CA VAL A 242 20.86 -8.02 -19.26
C VAL A 242 20.36 -8.01 -20.71
N ALA A 243 19.50 -7.04 -21.07
CA ALA A 243 19.04 -6.84 -22.43
C ALA A 243 20.21 -6.52 -23.38
N GLN A 244 21.17 -5.70 -22.94
CA GLN A 244 22.36 -5.38 -23.73
C GLN A 244 23.26 -6.61 -23.94
N GLN A 245 23.47 -7.45 -22.92
CA GLN A 245 24.21 -8.70 -23.07
C GLN A 245 23.52 -9.64 -24.08
N PHE A 246 22.20 -9.81 -23.94
CA PHE A 246 21.44 -10.64 -24.87
C PHE A 246 21.48 -10.09 -26.31
N GLN A 247 21.39 -8.77 -26.48
CA GLN A 247 21.51 -8.14 -27.79
C GLN A 247 22.90 -8.32 -28.41
N GLN A 248 23.97 -8.26 -27.60
CA GLN A 248 25.34 -8.53 -28.07
C GLN A 248 25.52 -9.98 -28.52
N GLU A 249 24.92 -10.94 -27.82
CA GLU A 249 25.04 -12.37 -28.13
C GLU A 249 24.11 -12.85 -29.24
N GLN A 250 22.86 -12.38 -29.25
CA GLN A 250 21.79 -12.90 -30.12
C GLN A 250 21.33 -11.90 -31.19
N GLY A 251 21.77 -10.64 -31.14
CA GLY A 251 21.38 -9.60 -32.09
C GLY A 251 19.95 -9.06 -31.92
N ILE A 252 19.26 -9.41 -30.83
CA ILE A 252 17.85 -9.07 -30.57
C ILE A 252 17.75 -8.20 -29.32
N ASP A 253 17.05 -7.07 -29.41
CA ASP A 253 16.76 -6.23 -28.25
C ASP A 253 15.43 -6.66 -27.60
N LEU A 254 15.50 -7.35 -26.45
CA LEU A 254 14.33 -7.82 -25.71
C LEU A 254 13.41 -6.69 -25.22
N ARG A 255 13.91 -5.45 -25.14
CA ARG A 255 13.11 -4.30 -24.70
C ARG A 255 12.04 -3.89 -25.72
N GLN A 256 12.20 -4.32 -26.98
CA GLN A 256 11.23 -4.04 -28.04
C GLN A 256 10.06 -5.04 -28.06
N ASP A 257 10.16 -6.14 -27.31
CA ASP A 257 9.11 -7.14 -27.17
C ASP A 257 8.47 -7.00 -25.78
N THR A 258 7.19 -6.58 -25.73
CA THR A 258 6.48 -6.33 -24.47
C THR A 258 6.42 -7.56 -23.56
N MET A 259 6.23 -8.76 -24.12
CA MET A 259 6.14 -9.98 -23.32
C MET A 259 7.52 -10.40 -22.80
N ALA A 260 8.57 -10.27 -23.64
CA ALA A 260 9.93 -10.55 -23.21
C ALA A 260 10.41 -9.56 -22.14
N LEU A 261 10.10 -8.26 -22.30
CA LEU A 261 10.43 -7.21 -21.34
C LEU A 261 9.79 -7.47 -19.97
N GLN A 262 8.50 -7.85 -19.93
CA GLN A 262 7.82 -8.16 -18.68
C GLN A 262 8.46 -9.35 -17.95
N ARG A 263 8.80 -10.42 -18.69
CA ARG A 263 9.51 -11.58 -18.11
C ARG A 263 10.91 -11.22 -17.62
N LEU A 264 11.59 -10.33 -18.35
CA LEU A 264 12.90 -9.83 -17.98
C LEU A 264 12.83 -8.96 -16.72
N GLN A 265 11.82 -8.10 -16.59
CA GLN A 265 11.57 -7.30 -15.38
C GLN A 265 11.42 -8.18 -14.14
N GLU A 266 10.55 -9.18 -14.19
CA GLU A 266 10.34 -10.12 -13.07
C GLU A 266 11.62 -10.89 -12.71
N ALA A 267 12.38 -11.33 -13.72
CA ALA A 267 13.62 -12.05 -13.50
C ALA A 267 14.72 -11.16 -12.90
N CYS A 268 14.84 -9.91 -13.34
CA CYS A 268 15.79 -8.94 -12.81
C CYS A 268 15.45 -8.52 -11.37
N GLU A 269 14.18 -8.28 -11.05
CA GLU A 269 13.76 -7.99 -9.67
C GLU A 269 14.06 -9.17 -8.74
N LYS A 270 13.79 -10.40 -9.19
CA LYS A 270 14.12 -11.61 -8.44
C LYS A 270 15.63 -11.74 -8.24
N ALA A 271 16.42 -11.56 -9.30
CA ALA A 271 17.88 -11.61 -9.23
C ALA A 271 18.44 -10.56 -8.26
N LYS A 272 17.95 -9.31 -8.31
CA LYS A 272 18.30 -8.23 -7.37
C LYS A 272 18.09 -8.66 -5.91
N ARG A 273 16.94 -9.24 -5.61
CA ARG A 273 16.59 -9.71 -4.26
C ARG A 273 17.51 -10.85 -3.81
N GLU A 274 17.77 -11.82 -4.68
CA GLU A 274 18.67 -12.94 -4.38
C GLU A 274 20.11 -12.47 -4.13
N LEU A 275 20.61 -11.52 -4.94
CA LEU A 275 21.95 -10.95 -4.76
C LEU A 275 22.13 -10.20 -3.44
N SER A 276 21.05 -9.87 -2.73
CA SER A 276 21.15 -9.30 -1.38
C SER A 276 21.59 -10.34 -0.34
N SER A 277 21.44 -11.64 -0.61
CA SER A 277 21.86 -12.73 0.29
C SER A 277 22.95 -13.61 -0.32
N THR A 278 22.98 -13.79 -1.65
CA THR A 278 23.98 -14.61 -2.36
C THR A 278 24.99 -13.76 -3.13
N PRO A 279 26.22 -14.26 -3.37
CA PRO A 279 27.22 -13.52 -4.15
C PRO A 279 26.96 -13.56 -5.66
N GLN A 280 26.14 -14.49 -6.15
CA GLN A 280 25.75 -14.63 -7.56
C GLN A 280 24.38 -15.29 -7.69
N THR A 281 23.74 -15.11 -8.84
CA THR A 281 22.48 -15.77 -9.24
C THR A 281 22.44 -15.96 -10.76
N ASP A 282 21.60 -16.87 -11.24
CA ASP A 282 21.42 -17.17 -12.65
C ASP A 282 20.04 -16.67 -13.15
N ILE A 283 20.06 -15.84 -14.18
CA ILE A 283 18.87 -15.49 -14.94
C ILE A 283 18.72 -16.51 -16.07
N ASN A 284 17.72 -17.38 -15.95
CA ASN A 284 17.40 -18.42 -16.94
C ASN A 284 15.96 -18.25 -17.43
N LEU A 285 15.80 -17.66 -18.62
CA LEU A 285 14.51 -17.48 -19.28
C LEU A 285 14.47 -18.28 -20.59
N PRO A 286 13.94 -19.51 -20.56
CA PRO A 286 13.79 -20.29 -21.78
C PRO A 286 12.68 -19.71 -22.67
N PHE A 287 12.83 -19.82 -23.99
CA PHE A 287 11.86 -19.32 -24.97
C PHE A 287 11.51 -17.86 -24.72
N ILE A 288 12.54 -17.03 -24.46
CA ILE A 288 12.33 -15.60 -24.15
C ILE A 288 11.86 -14.82 -25.39
N THR A 289 12.32 -15.23 -26.58
CA THR A 289 11.90 -14.70 -27.87
C THR A 289 12.20 -15.75 -28.96
N ALA A 290 11.95 -15.42 -30.23
CA ALA A 290 12.27 -16.27 -31.38
C ALA A 290 12.77 -15.42 -32.57
N ASP A 291 13.65 -16.00 -33.39
CA ASP A 291 14.11 -15.44 -34.66
C ASP A 291 13.87 -16.41 -35.83
N ALA A 292 14.39 -16.08 -37.02
CA ALA A 292 14.30 -16.95 -38.19
C ALA A 292 15.00 -18.32 -38.01
N ASN A 293 15.89 -18.46 -37.03
CA ASN A 293 16.62 -19.69 -36.70
C ASN A 293 15.93 -20.49 -35.59
N GLY A 294 14.85 -19.98 -35.00
CA GLY A 294 14.04 -20.66 -34.01
C GLY A 294 13.98 -19.94 -32.65
N PRO A 295 13.52 -20.64 -31.59
CA PRO A 295 13.40 -20.05 -30.26
C PRO A 295 14.76 -19.71 -29.65
N LYS A 296 14.79 -18.63 -28.87
CA LYS A 296 15.96 -18.15 -28.14
C LYS A 296 15.75 -18.25 -26.63
N HIS A 297 16.84 -18.45 -25.91
CA HIS A 297 16.87 -18.58 -24.46
C HIS A 297 17.86 -17.57 -23.90
N LEU A 298 17.52 -16.93 -22.78
CA LEU A 298 18.45 -16.11 -22.01
C LEU A 298 19.02 -16.95 -20.88
N GLN A 299 20.34 -17.08 -20.83
CA GLN A 299 21.07 -17.70 -19.73
C GLN A 299 22.24 -16.79 -19.37
N LEU A 300 22.16 -16.14 -18.22
CA LEU A 300 23.18 -15.20 -17.77
C LEU A 300 23.42 -15.38 -16.27
N THR A 301 24.67 -15.63 -15.88
CA THR A 301 25.09 -15.56 -14.47
C THR A 301 25.40 -14.12 -14.12
N LEU A 302 24.74 -13.60 -13.08
CA LEU A 302 24.91 -12.25 -12.57
C LEU A 302 25.58 -12.30 -11.19
N THR A 303 26.62 -11.51 -10.99
CA THR A 303 27.31 -11.40 -9.70
C THR A 303 26.84 -10.19 -8.91
N ARG A 304 26.92 -10.25 -7.57
CA ARG A 304 26.64 -9.11 -6.69
C ARG A 304 27.52 -7.92 -7.04
N ALA A 305 28.81 -8.16 -7.28
CA ALA A 305 29.76 -7.11 -7.65
C ALA A 305 29.32 -6.37 -8.92
N LYS A 306 28.80 -7.09 -9.93
CA LYS A 306 28.28 -6.45 -11.13
C LYS A 306 27.02 -5.65 -10.87
N PHE A 307 26.10 -6.17 -10.06
CA PHE A 307 24.92 -5.42 -9.65
C PHE A 307 25.29 -4.14 -8.90
N GLU A 308 26.22 -4.21 -7.95
CA GLU A 308 26.71 -3.06 -7.18
C GLU A 308 27.34 -1.99 -8.10
N GLU A 309 28.16 -2.40 -9.07
CA GLU A 309 28.72 -1.50 -10.10
C GLU A 309 27.61 -0.77 -10.90
N LEU A 310 26.54 -1.47 -11.26
CA LEU A 310 25.43 -0.90 -12.02
C LEU A 310 24.61 0.13 -11.21
N ILE A 311 24.58 -0.01 -9.88
CA ILE A 311 23.81 0.88 -9.01
C ILE A 311 24.62 2.01 -8.39
N ASP A 312 25.95 1.99 -8.48
CA ASP A 312 26.84 3.03 -7.91
C ASP A 312 26.41 4.48 -8.24
N PRO A 313 25.97 4.83 -9.48
CA PRO A 313 25.50 6.19 -9.77
C PRO A 313 24.26 6.61 -8.95
N TYR A 314 23.41 5.65 -8.56
CA TYR A 314 22.23 5.92 -7.74
C TYR A 314 22.59 6.08 -6.26
N LEU A 315 23.63 5.40 -5.77
CA LEU A 315 24.12 5.56 -4.40
C LEU A 315 24.60 6.99 -4.12
N GLU A 316 25.26 7.62 -5.10
CA GLU A 316 25.63 9.04 -5.01
C GLU A 316 24.41 9.98 -5.03
N ARG A 317 23.34 9.61 -5.78
CA ARG A 317 22.07 10.36 -5.73
C ARG A 317 21.44 10.29 -4.34
N ILE A 318 21.48 9.12 -3.69
CA ILE A 318 20.99 8.89 -2.32
C ILE A 318 21.72 9.78 -1.29
N LEU A 319 23.05 9.91 -1.37
CA LEU A 319 23.81 10.70 -0.38
C LEU A 319 23.50 12.20 -0.42
N LYS A 320 23.00 12.73 -1.54
CA LYS A 320 22.70 14.17 -1.69
C LYS A 320 21.60 14.62 -0.71
N PRO A 321 20.39 14.01 -0.68
CA PRO A 321 19.40 14.31 0.35
C PRO A 321 19.89 14.05 1.78
N VAL A 322 20.71 13.01 2.01
CA VAL A 322 21.25 12.72 3.36
C VAL A 322 22.09 13.89 3.88
N ARG A 323 23.01 14.39 3.06
CA ARG A 323 23.83 15.57 3.38
C ARG A 323 22.96 16.80 3.59
N GLN A 324 21.93 16.98 2.76
CA GLN A 324 21.02 18.12 2.85
C GLN A 324 20.21 18.11 4.15
N ALA A 325 19.64 16.96 4.52
CA ALA A 325 18.85 16.82 5.74
C ALA A 325 19.70 17.10 6.99
N LEU A 326 20.92 16.55 7.07
CA LEU A 326 21.85 16.84 8.18
C LEU A 326 22.23 18.33 8.23
N ALA A 327 22.51 18.94 7.07
CA ALA A 327 22.83 20.36 7.00
C ALA A 327 21.66 21.25 7.47
N ASP A 328 20.43 20.92 7.05
CA ASP A 328 19.22 21.65 7.46
C ASP A 328 18.94 21.49 8.97
N ALA A 329 19.21 20.31 9.53
CA ALA A 329 19.15 20.08 10.98
C ALA A 329 20.34 20.67 11.75
N GLN A 330 21.35 21.22 11.06
CA GLN A 330 22.61 21.71 11.63
C GLN A 330 23.37 20.65 12.44
N LEU A 331 23.35 19.41 11.96
CA LEU A 331 24.00 18.26 12.58
C LEU A 331 25.07 17.67 11.66
N GLN A 332 26.04 17.00 12.26
CA GLN A 332 27.01 16.17 11.59
C GLN A 332 26.63 14.69 11.71
N PRO A 333 27.16 13.80 10.85
CA PRO A 333 26.89 12.37 10.95
C PRO A 333 27.21 11.78 12.34
N ALA A 334 28.21 12.34 13.03
CA ALA A 334 28.61 11.92 14.37
C ALA A 334 27.60 12.31 15.48
N ASP A 335 26.73 13.29 15.23
CA ASP A 335 25.71 13.74 16.19
C ASP A 335 24.45 12.86 16.18
N ILE A 336 24.33 11.96 15.21
CA ILE A 336 23.21 11.03 15.08
C ILE A 336 23.48 9.83 15.97
N ASP A 337 22.56 9.46 16.85
CA ASP A 337 22.68 8.30 17.74
C ASP A 337 22.43 6.99 17.00
N GLU A 338 21.36 6.92 16.20
CA GLU A 338 20.88 5.70 15.55
C GLU A 338 20.43 5.98 14.10
N VAL A 339 20.65 5.02 13.21
CA VAL A 339 20.16 5.07 11.82
C VAL A 339 19.18 3.93 11.60
N VAL A 340 17.92 4.23 11.35
CA VAL A 340 16.83 3.27 11.16
C VAL A 340 16.64 3.06 9.66
N LEU A 341 16.85 1.83 9.18
CA LEU A 341 16.64 1.48 7.77
C LEU A 341 15.19 1.04 7.53
N VAL A 342 14.56 1.64 6.53
CA VAL A 342 13.17 1.39 6.12
C VAL A 342 13.14 1.15 4.61
N GLY A 343 12.20 0.33 4.15
CA GLY A 343 12.04 0.01 2.74
C GLY A 343 12.94 -1.14 2.27
N GLY A 344 12.38 -2.01 1.42
CA GLY A 344 13.02 -3.26 1.02
C GLY A 344 14.36 -3.09 0.28
N SER A 345 14.60 -1.95 -0.36
CA SER A 345 15.86 -1.70 -1.09
C SER A 345 17.03 -1.43 -0.15
N THR A 346 16.79 -1.14 1.14
CA THR A 346 17.84 -1.08 2.17
C THR A 346 18.44 -2.44 2.53
N ARG A 347 17.84 -3.54 2.03
CA ARG A 347 18.40 -4.89 2.16
C ARG A 347 19.64 -5.12 1.28
N VAL A 348 19.86 -4.26 0.28
CA VAL A 348 21.05 -4.34 -0.59
C VAL A 348 22.31 -4.10 0.26
N PRO A 349 23.29 -5.05 0.29
CA PRO A 349 24.48 -4.94 1.13
C PRO A 349 25.27 -3.64 0.93
N LYS A 350 25.41 -3.21 -0.32
CA LYS A 350 26.09 -1.95 -0.68
C LYS A 350 25.41 -0.70 -0.12
N VAL A 351 24.08 -0.69 0.00
CA VAL A 351 23.33 0.41 0.65
C VAL A 351 23.61 0.42 2.15
N GLN A 352 23.64 -0.74 2.81
CA GLN A 352 23.98 -0.82 4.24
C GLN A 352 25.43 -0.42 4.50
N GLN A 353 26.34 -0.80 3.60
CA GLN A 353 27.74 -0.39 3.64
C GLN A 353 27.86 1.14 3.50
N LEU A 354 27.16 1.73 2.53
CA LEU A 354 27.14 3.18 2.32
C LEU A 354 26.69 3.92 3.59
N VAL A 355 25.60 3.47 4.21
CA VAL A 355 25.08 4.05 5.46
C VAL A 355 26.11 3.89 6.59
N ARG A 356 26.71 2.71 6.74
CA ARG A 356 27.74 2.45 7.76
C ARG A 356 28.96 3.37 7.58
N GLU A 357 29.44 3.51 6.36
CA GLU A 357 30.61 4.34 6.04
C GLU A 357 30.33 5.83 6.27
N TYR A 358 29.14 6.30 5.89
CA TYR A 358 28.78 7.71 6.01
C TYR A 358 28.52 8.14 7.47
N PHE A 359 27.81 7.32 8.26
CA PHE A 359 27.49 7.62 9.66
C PHE A 359 28.51 7.07 10.67
N GLY A 360 29.45 6.23 10.23
CA GLY A 360 30.47 5.61 11.09
C GLY A 360 29.89 4.63 12.12
N LYS A 361 28.70 4.07 11.89
CA LYS A 361 28.01 3.15 12.81
C LYS A 361 27.13 2.13 12.11
N GLU A 362 26.86 1.01 12.78
CA GLU A 362 25.92 0.02 12.26
C GLU A 362 24.49 0.58 12.27
N PRO A 363 23.72 0.41 11.19
CA PRO A 363 22.30 0.73 11.18
C PRO A 363 21.52 -0.19 12.14
N HIS A 364 20.43 0.33 12.67
CA HIS A 364 19.52 -0.36 13.56
C HIS A 364 18.82 -1.52 12.86
N LYS A 365 18.78 -2.70 13.51
CA LYS A 365 18.17 -3.93 12.97
C LYS A 365 16.90 -4.38 13.70
N GLY A 366 16.45 -3.64 14.70
CA GLY A 366 15.32 -4.02 15.56
C GLY A 366 13.94 -3.74 14.97
N VAL A 367 13.86 -3.20 13.74
CA VAL A 367 12.59 -2.97 13.03
C VAL A 367 12.55 -3.77 11.74
N ASN A 368 11.35 -4.22 11.35
CA ASN A 368 11.17 -4.86 10.05
C ASN A 368 11.00 -3.77 8.97
N PRO A 369 11.94 -3.63 8.02
CA PRO A 369 11.92 -2.53 7.05
C PRO A 369 10.71 -2.56 6.12
N ASP A 370 10.02 -3.70 6.00
CA ASP A 370 8.85 -3.86 5.13
C ASP A 370 7.51 -3.57 5.84
N GLU A 371 7.50 -3.46 7.18
CA GLU A 371 6.26 -3.39 7.97
C GLU A 371 6.21 -2.20 8.93
N VAL A 372 7.39 -1.66 9.30
CA VAL A 372 7.55 -0.63 10.33
C VAL A 372 6.73 0.63 10.04
N VAL A 373 6.54 0.97 8.77
CA VAL A 373 5.74 2.11 8.32
C VAL A 373 4.25 1.90 8.64
N ALA A 374 3.68 0.75 8.29
CA ALA A 374 2.28 0.43 8.59
C ALA A 374 2.03 0.33 10.10
N VAL A 375 2.98 -0.25 10.83
CA VAL A 375 2.96 -0.31 12.31
C VAL A 375 2.91 1.11 12.90
N GLY A 376 3.75 2.01 12.41
CA GLY A 376 3.75 3.43 12.78
C GLY A 376 2.44 4.14 12.50
N ALA A 377 1.86 3.89 11.32
CA ALA A 377 0.56 4.45 10.95
C ALA A 377 -0.56 3.94 11.87
N ALA A 378 -0.52 2.68 12.30
CA ALA A 378 -1.49 2.12 13.23
C ALA A 378 -1.35 2.72 14.63
N ILE A 379 -0.12 2.98 15.09
CA ILE A 379 0.15 3.73 16.33
C ILE A 379 -0.42 5.14 16.24
N GLN A 380 -0.23 5.83 15.12
CA GLN A 380 -0.85 7.15 14.91
C GLN A 380 -2.39 7.06 14.94
N GLY A 381 -2.96 5.99 14.38
CA GLY A 381 -4.40 5.71 14.46
C GLY A 381 -4.89 5.55 15.90
N SER A 382 -4.15 4.84 16.76
CA SER A 382 -4.53 4.67 18.17
C SER A 382 -4.45 5.96 18.98
N VAL A 383 -3.49 6.85 18.66
CA VAL A 383 -3.41 8.20 19.22
C VAL A 383 -4.65 9.03 18.84
N LEU A 384 -5.05 8.99 17.57
CA LEU A 384 -6.24 9.71 17.09
C LEU A 384 -7.56 9.15 17.65
N ALA A 385 -7.60 7.85 17.94
CA ALA A 385 -8.72 7.21 18.60
C ALA A 385 -8.79 7.51 20.12
N GLY A 386 -7.76 8.14 20.69
CA GLY A 386 -7.67 8.38 22.13
C GLY A 386 -7.32 7.12 22.95
N GLU A 387 -6.95 6.01 22.29
CA GLU A 387 -6.50 4.79 22.95
C GLU A 387 -5.08 4.96 23.54
N ARG A 388 -4.33 5.95 23.04
CA ARG A 388 -2.95 6.24 23.43
C ARG A 388 -2.74 7.76 23.55
N SER A 389 -2.19 8.23 24.67
CA SER A 389 -1.94 9.65 24.93
C SER A 389 -0.49 9.99 25.25
N ASP A 390 0.39 8.99 25.30
CA ASP A 390 1.82 9.13 25.64
C ASP A 390 2.69 9.47 24.42
N VAL A 391 2.12 9.96 23.33
CA VAL A 391 2.82 10.29 22.08
C VAL A 391 2.40 11.67 21.59
N LEU A 392 3.38 12.54 21.37
CA LEU A 392 3.25 13.82 20.68
C LEU A 392 4.13 13.80 19.43
N LEU A 393 3.53 14.09 18.28
CA LEU A 393 4.22 14.15 17.00
C LEU A 393 4.27 15.60 16.49
N LEU A 394 5.47 16.08 16.19
CA LEU A 394 5.76 17.37 15.57
C LEU A 394 6.46 17.12 14.24
N ASP A 395 5.71 17.18 13.14
CA ASP A 395 6.23 17.00 11.77
C ASP A 395 6.54 18.36 11.11
N VAL A 396 7.09 18.36 9.90
CA VAL A 396 7.49 19.56 9.16
C VAL A 396 6.99 19.56 7.70
N THR A 397 6.91 20.73 7.08
CA THR A 397 6.73 20.84 5.63
C THR A 397 8.06 20.59 4.89
N PRO A 398 8.14 19.72 3.86
CA PRO A 398 9.40 19.34 3.21
C PRO A 398 9.96 20.40 2.24
N LEU A 399 9.13 21.35 1.81
CA LEU A 399 9.45 22.32 0.76
C LEU A 399 8.98 23.71 1.15
N SER A 400 9.74 24.71 0.77
CA SER A 400 9.37 26.11 1.01
C SER A 400 8.14 26.49 0.18
N LEU A 401 7.28 27.30 0.80
CA LEU A 401 6.04 27.79 0.22
C LEU A 401 6.08 29.31 0.15
N GLY A 402 5.60 29.84 -0.96
CA GLY A 402 5.70 31.26 -1.22
C GLY A 402 4.83 31.71 -2.38
N ILE A 403 4.97 32.99 -2.73
CA ILE A 403 4.25 33.60 -3.84
C ILE A 403 5.21 34.21 -4.87
N GLU A 404 4.71 34.39 -6.09
CA GLU A 404 5.39 35.25 -7.07
C GLU A 404 5.18 36.73 -6.71
N THR A 405 6.28 37.47 -6.65
CA THR A 405 6.30 38.92 -6.49
C THR A 405 6.83 39.62 -7.74
N GLN A 406 6.86 40.95 -7.72
CA GLN A 406 7.30 41.75 -8.87
C GLN A 406 8.67 41.30 -9.39
N GLY A 407 8.77 41.13 -10.71
CA GLY A 407 9.99 40.63 -11.36
C GLY A 407 10.06 39.10 -11.48
N GLY A 408 8.99 38.38 -11.14
CA GLY A 408 8.92 36.92 -11.24
C GLY A 408 9.71 36.19 -10.15
N VAL A 409 10.02 36.90 -9.06
CA VAL A 409 10.80 36.38 -7.94
C VAL A 409 9.91 35.51 -7.05
N PHE A 410 10.46 34.39 -6.56
CA PHE A 410 9.80 33.57 -5.56
C PHE A 410 10.11 34.11 -4.17
N THR A 411 9.10 34.70 -3.52
CA THR A 411 9.20 35.17 -2.14
C THR A 411 8.64 34.10 -1.22
N ARG A 412 9.50 33.57 -0.34
CA ARG A 412 9.16 32.50 0.61
C ARG A 412 8.46 33.09 1.82
N LEU A 413 7.35 32.49 2.22
CA LEU A 413 6.60 32.83 3.44
C LEU A 413 6.76 31.76 4.51
N VAL A 414 6.88 30.50 4.07
CA VAL A 414 7.15 29.35 4.91
C VAL A 414 8.40 28.68 4.35
N GLU A 415 9.48 28.64 5.13
CA GLU A 415 10.68 27.91 4.75
C GLU A 415 10.45 26.40 4.93
N ARG A 416 11.13 25.58 4.12
CA ARG A 416 11.17 24.12 4.34
C ARG A 416 11.64 23.78 5.75
N ASN A 417 11.22 22.62 6.24
CA ASN A 417 11.42 22.13 7.59
C ASN A 417 10.74 22.98 8.69
N THR A 418 9.83 23.91 8.33
CA THR A 418 8.97 24.55 9.33
C THR A 418 8.00 23.52 9.92
N THR A 419 7.95 23.44 11.25
CA THR A 419 7.03 22.56 11.99
C THR A 419 5.57 22.85 11.67
N ILE A 420 4.77 21.81 11.47
CA ILE A 420 3.34 21.88 11.15
C ILE A 420 2.49 21.29 12.30
N PRO A 421 1.26 21.79 12.51
CA PRO A 421 0.58 22.86 11.78
C PRO A 421 1.17 24.25 12.05
N VAL A 422 1.08 25.16 11.07
CA VAL A 422 1.60 26.52 11.19
C VAL A 422 0.79 27.51 10.36
N GLU A 423 0.61 28.71 10.91
CA GLU A 423 0.06 29.86 10.19
C GLU A 423 1.14 30.95 10.04
N LYS A 424 1.33 31.44 8.81
CA LYS A 424 2.23 32.56 8.49
C LYS A 424 1.46 33.64 7.74
N ARG A 425 1.72 34.90 8.07
CA ARG A 425 1.06 36.05 7.46
C ARG A 425 2.10 37.05 7.00
N GLU A 426 1.91 37.60 5.81
CA GLU A 426 2.74 38.67 5.28
C GLU A 426 1.89 39.68 4.51
N VAL A 427 2.23 40.96 4.60
CA VAL A 427 1.50 42.04 3.96
C VAL A 427 2.24 42.47 2.70
N PHE A 428 1.57 42.32 1.56
CA PHE A 428 2.01 42.79 0.26
C PHE A 428 1.20 44.03 -0.15
N SER A 429 1.59 44.64 -1.27
CA SER A 429 0.88 45.77 -1.87
C SER A 429 0.83 45.64 -3.39
N THR A 430 -0.02 46.45 -4.03
CA THR A 430 -0.12 46.57 -5.49
C THR A 430 1.19 47.03 -6.13
N ALA A 431 1.48 46.50 -7.32
CA ALA A 431 2.66 46.84 -8.11
C ALA A 431 2.43 48.05 -9.04
N GLU A 432 1.16 48.37 -9.33
CA GLU A 432 0.75 49.44 -10.24
C GLU A 432 -0.26 50.40 -9.60
N ASP A 433 -0.32 51.63 -10.12
CA ASP A 433 -1.27 52.64 -9.66
C ASP A 433 -2.70 52.28 -10.09
N ASN A 434 -3.67 52.43 -9.18
CA ASN A 434 -5.09 52.14 -9.41
C ASN A 434 -5.38 50.69 -9.85
N GLN A 435 -4.53 49.74 -9.44
CA GLN A 435 -4.70 48.33 -9.76
C GLN A 435 -6.03 47.79 -9.18
N PRO A 436 -6.98 47.32 -10.02
CA PRO A 436 -8.33 46.94 -9.57
C PRO A 436 -8.39 45.54 -8.92
N ALA A 437 -7.38 44.70 -9.17
CA ALA A 437 -7.28 43.35 -8.63
C ALA A 437 -5.81 42.91 -8.53
N VAL A 438 -5.51 42.03 -7.57
CA VAL A 438 -4.19 41.38 -7.42
C VAL A 438 -4.32 39.88 -7.63
N THR A 439 -3.51 39.33 -8.52
CA THR A 439 -3.39 37.89 -8.74
C THR A 439 -2.31 37.34 -7.81
N VAL A 440 -2.69 36.44 -6.90
CA VAL A 440 -1.77 35.72 -6.03
C VAL A 440 -1.50 34.37 -6.66
N ARG A 441 -0.23 34.10 -7.00
CA ARG A 441 0.24 32.81 -7.54
C ARG A 441 1.11 32.14 -6.49
N VAL A 442 0.71 30.95 -6.06
CA VAL A 442 1.30 30.20 -4.95
C VAL A 442 2.21 29.12 -5.51
N PHE A 443 3.44 29.05 -5.01
CA PHE A 443 4.46 28.10 -5.47
C PHE A 443 5.07 27.32 -4.31
N GLN A 444 5.61 26.15 -4.67
CA GLN A 444 6.39 25.29 -3.79
C GLN A 444 7.74 24.95 -4.44
N GLY A 445 8.83 25.14 -3.69
CA GLY A 445 10.18 24.81 -4.13
C GLY A 445 11.26 25.70 -3.54
N GLU A 446 12.50 25.52 -3.99
CA GLU A 446 13.67 26.18 -3.41
C GLU A 446 14.35 27.17 -4.36
N ARG A 447 13.89 27.25 -5.61
CA ARG A 447 14.53 28.08 -6.64
C ARG A 447 14.17 29.56 -6.46
N PRO A 448 15.06 30.50 -6.79
CA PRO A 448 14.83 31.93 -6.54
C PRO A 448 13.76 32.56 -7.46
N MET A 449 13.52 31.98 -8.64
CA MET A 449 12.51 32.48 -9.59
C MET A 449 11.24 31.65 -9.48
N ALA A 450 10.06 32.28 -9.52
CA ALA A 450 8.77 31.60 -9.37
C ALA A 450 8.52 30.56 -10.47
N ALA A 451 8.86 30.89 -11.72
CA ALA A 451 8.69 30.01 -12.89
C ALA A 451 9.49 28.70 -12.81
N ASP A 452 10.50 28.66 -11.95
CA ASP A 452 11.38 27.50 -11.74
C ASP A 452 10.91 26.58 -10.59
N ASN A 453 9.82 26.96 -9.93
CA ASN A 453 9.19 26.21 -8.84
C ASN A 453 7.83 25.68 -9.29
N ARG A 454 7.27 24.75 -8.51
CA ARG A 454 5.98 24.16 -8.82
C ARG A 454 4.86 25.14 -8.47
N LEU A 455 4.07 25.55 -9.47
CA LEU A 455 2.82 26.27 -9.24
C LEU A 455 1.80 25.34 -8.58
N LEU A 456 1.31 25.74 -7.40
CA LEU A 456 0.27 25.02 -6.67
C LEU A 456 -1.13 25.52 -7.05
N GLY A 457 -1.29 26.83 -7.18
CA GLY A 457 -2.57 27.45 -7.48
C GLY A 457 -2.45 28.95 -7.68
N GLN A 458 -3.52 29.56 -8.18
CA GLN A 458 -3.62 31.01 -8.32
C GLN A 458 -5.05 31.48 -8.11
N PHE A 459 -5.20 32.69 -7.58
CA PHE A 459 -6.50 33.31 -7.35
C PHE A 459 -6.41 34.84 -7.44
N ASN A 460 -7.52 35.49 -7.75
CA ASN A 460 -7.61 36.93 -7.87
C ASN A 460 -8.34 37.53 -6.66
N LEU A 461 -7.70 38.50 -6.00
CA LEU A 461 -8.37 39.39 -5.05
C LEU A 461 -8.87 40.62 -5.82
N GLU A 462 -10.18 40.66 -6.08
CA GLU A 462 -10.81 41.69 -6.90
C GLU A 462 -11.49 42.81 -6.09
N GLY A 463 -11.68 43.95 -6.75
CA GLY A 463 -12.44 45.07 -6.23
C GLY A 463 -11.69 45.88 -5.18
N LEU A 464 -10.39 46.05 -5.41
CA LEU A 464 -9.52 46.98 -4.70
C LEU A 464 -9.94 48.41 -5.00
N VAL A 465 -9.86 49.29 -4.00
CA VAL A 465 -10.13 50.72 -4.19
C VAL A 465 -8.96 51.35 -4.96
N PRO A 466 -9.22 52.21 -5.97
CA PRO A 466 -8.17 52.93 -6.67
C PRO A 466 -7.27 53.70 -5.69
N ALA A 467 -6.00 53.32 -5.64
CA ALA A 467 -4.98 53.94 -4.81
C ALA A 467 -3.61 53.91 -5.54
N PRO A 468 -2.67 54.80 -5.19
CA PRO A 468 -1.30 54.71 -5.68
C PRO A 468 -0.68 53.35 -5.35
N ARG A 469 0.26 52.87 -6.18
CA ARG A 469 1.03 51.66 -5.90
C ARG A 469 1.70 51.76 -4.53
N GLY A 470 1.82 50.64 -3.83
CA GLY A 470 2.41 50.61 -2.48
C GLY A 470 1.46 51.01 -1.34
N VAL A 471 0.23 51.47 -1.64
CA VAL A 471 -0.74 51.89 -0.61
C VAL A 471 -1.69 50.77 -0.16
N PRO A 472 -2.32 49.97 -1.05
CA PRO A 472 -3.19 48.87 -0.64
C PRO A 472 -2.44 47.84 0.22
N GLN A 473 -3.03 47.43 1.35
CA GLN A 473 -2.44 46.43 2.24
C GLN A 473 -3.13 45.09 2.06
N ILE A 474 -2.45 44.18 1.36
CA ILE A 474 -2.96 42.85 1.04
C ILE A 474 -2.25 41.85 1.97
N GLU A 475 -2.94 41.39 3.00
CA GLU A 475 -2.45 40.37 3.91
C GLU A 475 -2.66 38.98 3.29
N VAL A 476 -1.58 38.29 2.98
CA VAL A 476 -1.61 36.91 2.51
C VAL A 476 -1.26 36.00 3.70
N THR A 477 -2.15 35.05 3.97
CA THR A 477 -2.04 34.06 5.05
C THR A 477 -1.85 32.67 4.43
N PHE A 478 -0.79 31.99 4.85
CA PHE A 478 -0.51 30.59 4.57
C PHE A 478 -0.81 29.79 5.83
N ASP A 479 -1.77 28.89 5.73
CA ASP A 479 -2.16 27.96 6.80
C ASP A 479 -1.88 26.53 6.34
N ILE A 480 -1.00 25.84 7.06
CA ILE A 480 -0.64 24.45 6.78
C ILE A 480 -1.17 23.59 7.91
N ASP A 481 -2.02 22.63 7.57
CA ASP A 481 -2.65 21.76 8.55
C ASP A 481 -1.74 20.61 9.02
N GLN A 482 -2.26 19.77 9.91
CA GLN A 482 -1.59 18.58 10.43
C GLN A 482 -1.31 17.47 9.39
N ASN A 483 -1.90 17.54 8.19
CA ASN A 483 -1.63 16.63 7.06
C ASN A 483 -0.56 17.20 6.12
N GLY A 484 -0.12 18.44 6.34
CA GLY A 484 0.75 19.19 5.45
C GLY A 484 0.02 19.74 4.23
N ILE A 485 -1.31 19.91 4.29
CA ILE A 485 -2.13 20.47 3.20
C ILE A 485 -2.24 21.99 3.37
N LEU A 486 -2.01 22.73 2.28
CA LEU A 486 -1.97 24.18 2.27
C LEU A 486 -3.33 24.84 1.98
N ASN A 487 -3.71 25.79 2.83
CA ASN A 487 -4.75 26.78 2.57
C ASN A 487 -4.12 28.18 2.45
N VAL A 488 -4.40 28.90 1.35
CA VAL A 488 -3.92 30.28 1.18
C VAL A 488 -5.09 31.24 1.09
N ARG A 489 -5.04 32.30 1.89
CA ARG A 489 -6.06 33.37 1.90
C ARG A 489 -5.37 34.72 1.72
N ALA A 490 -5.92 35.58 0.86
CA ALA A 490 -5.53 36.98 0.76
C ALA A 490 -6.70 37.88 1.20
N GLN A 491 -6.40 38.89 2.01
CA GLN A 491 -7.38 39.86 2.48
C GLN A 491 -6.84 41.28 2.30
N ASP A 492 -7.64 42.16 1.68
CA ASP A 492 -7.37 43.60 1.71
C ASP A 492 -7.77 44.15 3.07
N LYS A 493 -6.81 44.66 3.85
CA LYS A 493 -7.05 45.19 5.20
C LYS A 493 -7.92 46.44 5.20
N THR A 494 -8.04 47.14 4.08
CA THR A 494 -8.82 48.38 3.96
C THR A 494 -10.30 48.08 3.74
N THR A 495 -10.60 47.19 2.80
CA THR A 495 -11.99 46.84 2.43
C THR A 495 -12.51 45.60 3.14
N SER A 496 -11.64 44.87 3.83
CA SER A 496 -11.92 43.55 4.43
C SER A 496 -12.34 42.47 3.42
N LYS A 497 -12.28 42.75 2.11
CA LYS A 497 -12.54 41.76 1.07
C LYS A 497 -11.48 40.67 1.10
N GLU A 498 -11.91 39.44 0.88
CA GLU A 498 -11.07 38.26 0.90
C GLU A 498 -11.23 37.46 -0.39
N ALA A 499 -10.15 36.78 -0.76
CA ALA A 499 -10.15 35.71 -1.73
C ALA A 499 -9.22 34.62 -1.19
N SER A 500 -9.56 33.37 -1.41
CA SER A 500 -8.74 32.24 -0.97
C SER A 500 -8.65 31.19 -2.05
N VAL A 501 -7.62 30.37 -1.96
CA VAL A 501 -7.52 29.12 -2.67
C VAL A 501 -7.21 28.03 -1.65
N ARG A 502 -7.98 26.95 -1.72
CA ARG A 502 -7.66 25.71 -1.03
C ARG A 502 -6.99 24.81 -2.03
N ILE A 503 -5.76 24.37 -1.75
CA ILE A 503 -4.97 23.58 -2.70
C ILE A 503 -5.47 22.11 -2.77
N GLU A 504 -6.61 21.80 -2.15
CA GLU A 504 -7.31 20.52 -2.34
C GLU A 504 -7.81 20.33 -3.79
N ASP A 505 -8.15 21.41 -4.51
CA ASP A 505 -8.59 21.34 -5.91
C ASP A 505 -7.44 21.03 -6.90
N SER A 506 -6.21 20.91 -6.40
CA SER A 506 -5.00 20.76 -7.21
C SER A 506 -4.60 19.30 -7.48
N ALA A 507 -5.38 18.31 -7.05
CA ALA A 507 -5.09 16.88 -7.33
C ALA A 507 -5.72 16.37 -8.63
N GLY A 508 -6.47 17.21 -9.35
CA GLY A 508 -7.10 16.87 -10.63
C GLY A 508 -8.45 16.16 -10.52
N LEU A 509 -9.03 16.05 -9.32
CA LEU A 509 -10.37 15.52 -9.07
C LEU A 509 -11.21 16.55 -8.31
N SER A 510 -12.46 16.74 -8.72
CA SER A 510 -13.44 17.49 -7.94
C SER A 510 -14.14 16.60 -6.91
N ASP A 511 -14.75 17.20 -5.87
CA ASP A 511 -15.61 16.47 -4.92
C ASP A 511 -16.71 15.65 -5.63
N SER A 512 -17.21 16.16 -6.76
CA SER A 512 -18.21 15.46 -7.56
C SER A 512 -17.64 14.23 -8.26
N ASP A 513 -16.39 14.30 -8.75
CA ASP A 513 -15.68 13.15 -9.32
C ASP A 513 -15.37 12.13 -8.25
N ILE A 514 -14.89 12.54 -7.07
CA ILE A 514 -14.62 11.66 -5.94
C ILE A 514 -15.90 10.93 -5.52
N THR A 515 -17.02 11.65 -5.40
CA THR A 515 -18.32 11.06 -5.05
C THR A 515 -18.78 10.05 -6.09
N ARG A 516 -18.63 10.37 -7.39
CA ARG A 516 -18.94 9.45 -8.49
C ARG A 516 -18.05 8.21 -8.43
N MET A 517 -16.73 8.40 -8.31
CA MET A 517 -15.75 7.32 -8.23
C MET A 517 -15.98 6.43 -7.01
N LYS A 518 -16.33 6.99 -5.85
CA LYS A 518 -16.71 6.24 -4.66
C LYS A 518 -17.95 5.38 -4.90
N LYS A 519 -18.96 5.92 -5.58
CA LYS A 519 -20.16 5.16 -5.93
C LYS A 519 -19.87 4.04 -6.92
N ASP A 520 -19.07 4.32 -7.95
CA ASP A 520 -18.64 3.31 -8.93
C ASP A 520 -17.80 2.22 -8.24
N ALA A 521 -16.92 2.62 -7.32
CA ALA A 521 -16.18 1.74 -6.43
C ALA A 521 -17.08 0.81 -5.60
N GLU A 522 -18.12 1.35 -4.96
CA GLU A 522 -19.11 0.58 -4.19
C GLU A 522 -19.89 -0.40 -5.06
N LEU A 523 -20.25 -0.01 -6.29
CA LEU A 523 -20.92 -0.89 -7.25
C LEU A 523 -20.02 -2.08 -7.63
N HIS A 524 -18.75 -1.82 -7.97
CA HIS A 524 -17.80 -2.88 -8.29
C HIS A 524 -17.54 -3.81 -7.10
N ALA A 525 -17.44 -3.27 -5.88
CA ALA A 525 -17.32 -4.11 -4.68
C ALA A 525 -18.52 -5.06 -4.49
N ALA A 526 -19.74 -4.60 -4.81
CA ALA A 526 -20.92 -5.44 -4.76
C ALA A 526 -20.91 -6.53 -5.85
N GLU A 527 -20.40 -6.22 -7.05
CA GLU A 527 -20.20 -7.18 -8.14
C GLU A 527 -19.14 -8.24 -7.78
N ASP A 528 -18.01 -7.81 -7.23
CA ASP A 528 -16.92 -8.69 -6.80
C ASP A 528 -17.38 -9.63 -5.69
N LYS A 529 -18.15 -9.12 -4.72
CA LYS A 529 -18.78 -9.95 -3.70
C LYS A 529 -19.70 -11.01 -4.29
N ARG A 530 -20.53 -10.66 -5.29
CA ARG A 530 -21.38 -11.64 -5.98
C ARG A 530 -20.57 -12.70 -6.71
N LYS A 531 -19.49 -12.31 -7.40
CA LYS A 531 -18.59 -13.26 -8.08
C LYS A 531 -17.90 -14.19 -7.08
N PHE A 532 -17.47 -13.65 -5.93
CA PHE A 532 -16.90 -14.44 -4.85
C PHE A 532 -17.91 -15.46 -4.30
N GLU A 533 -19.13 -15.03 -3.97
CA GLU A 533 -20.19 -15.92 -3.48
C GLU A 533 -20.53 -17.03 -4.50
N LEU A 534 -20.54 -16.71 -5.79
CA LEU A 534 -20.74 -17.68 -6.86
C LEU A 534 -19.57 -18.69 -6.92
N ALA A 535 -18.33 -18.21 -6.85
CA ALA A 535 -17.14 -19.07 -6.86
C ALA A 535 -17.09 -19.99 -5.63
N ASP A 536 -17.42 -19.47 -4.45
CA ASP A 536 -17.50 -20.26 -3.21
C ASP A 536 -18.61 -21.32 -3.31
N ALA A 537 -19.81 -20.94 -3.75
CA ALA A 537 -20.90 -21.89 -3.99
C ALA A 537 -20.52 -22.98 -5.01
N ARG A 538 -19.78 -22.64 -6.08
CA ARG A 538 -19.24 -23.62 -7.04
C ARG A 538 -18.23 -24.57 -6.41
N ASN A 539 -17.35 -24.07 -5.55
CA ASN A 539 -16.37 -24.90 -4.85
C ASN A 539 -17.05 -25.86 -3.86
N GLN A 540 -17.99 -25.35 -3.06
CA GLN A 540 -18.81 -26.17 -2.16
C GLN A 540 -19.57 -27.24 -2.94
N ALA A 541 -20.19 -26.87 -4.06
CA ALA A 541 -20.88 -27.80 -4.95
C ALA A 541 -19.97 -28.91 -5.47
N ASN A 542 -18.79 -28.57 -5.97
CA ASN A 542 -17.83 -29.56 -6.47
C ASN A 542 -17.35 -30.50 -5.35
N GLN A 543 -17.05 -29.95 -4.17
CA GLN A 543 -16.60 -30.72 -3.01
C GLN A 543 -17.69 -31.68 -2.50
N GLN A 544 -18.91 -31.20 -2.31
CA GLN A 544 -20.04 -32.02 -1.85
C GLN A 544 -20.40 -33.10 -2.87
N CYS A 545 -20.47 -32.76 -4.16
CA CYS A 545 -20.72 -33.74 -5.22
C CYS A 545 -19.65 -34.83 -5.21
N PHE A 546 -18.36 -34.47 -5.12
CA PHE A 546 -17.27 -35.45 -5.07
C PHE A 546 -17.35 -36.36 -3.83
N GLN A 547 -17.61 -35.80 -2.65
CA GLN A 547 -17.75 -36.58 -1.42
C GLN A 547 -18.92 -37.56 -1.49
N LEU A 548 -20.06 -37.13 -2.03
CA LEU A 548 -21.26 -37.96 -2.16
C LEU A 548 -21.09 -39.05 -3.23
N GLU A 549 -20.45 -38.73 -4.37
CA GLU A 549 -20.09 -39.75 -5.37
C GLU A 549 -19.17 -40.82 -4.79
N LYS A 550 -18.15 -40.41 -4.04
CA LYS A 550 -17.24 -41.33 -3.37
C LYS A 550 -17.99 -42.22 -2.36
N LEU A 551 -18.86 -41.64 -1.53
CA LEU A 551 -19.68 -42.38 -0.57
C LEU A 551 -20.61 -43.39 -1.26
N MET A 552 -21.24 -42.99 -2.38
CA MET A 552 -22.07 -43.88 -3.18
C MET A 552 -21.27 -45.04 -3.77
N GLN A 553 -20.02 -44.80 -4.19
CA GLN A 553 -19.13 -45.80 -4.74
C GLN A 553 -18.63 -46.78 -3.65
N GLU A 554 -18.28 -46.29 -2.46
CA GLU A 554 -17.84 -47.11 -1.32
C GLU A 554 -18.95 -48.01 -0.78
N HIS A 555 -20.22 -47.60 -0.91
CA HIS A 555 -21.40 -48.36 -0.46
C HIS A 555 -22.21 -48.97 -1.61
N GLN A 556 -21.60 -49.17 -2.78
CA GLN A 556 -22.27 -49.69 -3.97
C GLN A 556 -22.83 -51.11 -3.82
N ASP A 557 -22.48 -51.86 -2.78
CA ASP A 557 -23.02 -53.21 -2.59
C ASP A 557 -24.22 -53.20 -1.63
N LYS A 558 -24.46 -52.06 -0.96
CA LYS A 558 -25.48 -51.90 0.09
C LYS A 558 -26.66 -51.04 -0.34
N LEU A 559 -26.46 -50.16 -1.32
CA LEU A 559 -27.48 -49.23 -1.82
C LEU A 559 -28.30 -49.84 -2.96
N SER A 560 -29.62 -49.72 -2.94
CA SER A 560 -30.46 -50.13 -4.07
C SER A 560 -30.45 -49.07 -5.19
N ALA A 561 -30.90 -49.42 -6.40
CA ALA A 561 -31.05 -48.45 -7.49
C ALA A 561 -32.01 -47.31 -7.13
N ALA A 562 -33.06 -47.60 -6.36
CA ALA A 562 -34.03 -46.63 -5.88
C ALA A 562 -33.42 -45.63 -4.87
N ASP A 563 -32.37 -46.02 -4.14
CA ASP A 563 -31.65 -45.14 -3.21
C ASP A 563 -30.61 -44.26 -3.91
N ARG A 564 -30.08 -44.72 -5.06
CA ARG A 564 -29.01 -44.01 -5.80
C ARG A 564 -29.53 -42.98 -6.80
N GLU A 565 -30.58 -43.32 -7.53
CA GLU A 565 -31.10 -42.45 -8.60
C GLU A 565 -31.43 -41.02 -8.12
N PRO A 566 -32.09 -40.80 -6.97
CA PRO A 566 -32.41 -39.46 -6.51
C PRO A 566 -31.15 -38.63 -6.23
N LEU A 567 -30.13 -39.24 -5.60
CA LEU A 567 -28.89 -38.55 -5.27
C LEU A 567 -28.05 -38.26 -6.53
N GLN A 568 -27.98 -39.19 -7.48
CA GLN A 568 -27.32 -38.99 -8.77
C GLN A 568 -27.95 -37.84 -9.55
N ARG A 569 -29.28 -37.76 -9.62
CA ARG A 569 -29.97 -36.64 -10.27
C ARG A 569 -29.68 -35.31 -9.59
N SER A 570 -29.65 -35.27 -8.26
CA SER A 570 -29.28 -34.06 -7.51
C SER A 570 -27.83 -33.63 -7.76
N ILE A 571 -26.89 -34.58 -7.84
CA ILE A 571 -25.47 -34.32 -8.16
C ILE A 571 -25.34 -33.78 -9.59
N GLU A 572 -26.03 -34.36 -10.56
CA GLU A 572 -26.06 -33.88 -11.94
C GLU A 572 -26.64 -32.47 -12.05
N LYS A 573 -27.77 -32.21 -11.37
CA LYS A 573 -28.41 -30.89 -11.30
C LYS A 573 -27.46 -29.84 -10.72
N VAL A 574 -26.80 -30.15 -9.59
CA VAL A 574 -25.82 -29.25 -8.96
C VAL A 574 -24.63 -28.99 -9.90
N ARG A 575 -24.10 -30.02 -10.58
CA ARG A 575 -23.02 -29.84 -11.56
C ARG A 575 -23.41 -29.01 -12.78
N GLN A 576 -24.66 -29.10 -13.22
CA GLN A 576 -25.16 -28.30 -14.32
C GLN A 576 -25.27 -26.84 -13.91
N LEU A 577 -25.92 -26.57 -12.78
CA LEU A 577 -26.07 -25.21 -12.24
C LEU A 577 -24.73 -24.59 -11.83
N ALA A 578 -23.75 -25.39 -11.40
CA ALA A 578 -22.40 -24.91 -11.10
C ALA A 578 -21.68 -24.34 -12.33
N LYS A 579 -22.14 -24.62 -13.56
CA LYS A 579 -21.60 -24.04 -14.81
C LYS A 579 -22.31 -22.75 -15.22
N GLU A 580 -23.43 -22.43 -14.58
CA GLU A 580 -24.25 -21.25 -14.87
C GLU A 580 -23.91 -20.12 -13.88
N ASP A 581 -24.27 -18.88 -14.23
CA ASP A 581 -24.01 -17.68 -13.40
C ASP A 581 -25.22 -17.31 -12.52
N ASP A 582 -25.85 -18.31 -11.87
CA ASP A 582 -26.98 -18.13 -10.96
C ASP A 582 -26.66 -18.69 -9.57
N THR A 583 -26.23 -17.80 -8.66
CA THR A 583 -25.85 -18.15 -7.29
C THR A 583 -27.03 -18.67 -6.47
N ASP A 584 -28.23 -18.12 -6.66
CA ASP A 584 -29.40 -18.47 -5.85
C ASP A 584 -29.95 -19.84 -6.27
N ALA A 585 -30.02 -20.11 -7.57
CA ALA A 585 -30.37 -21.43 -8.08
C ALA A 585 -29.36 -22.50 -7.63
N LEU A 586 -28.06 -22.19 -7.64
CA LEU A 586 -27.02 -23.11 -7.17
C LEU A 586 -27.13 -23.37 -5.66
N LYS A 587 -27.34 -22.34 -4.84
CA LYS A 587 -27.55 -22.49 -3.39
C LYS A 587 -28.80 -23.33 -3.09
N SER A 588 -29.89 -23.12 -3.81
CA SER A 588 -31.10 -23.95 -3.67
C SER A 588 -30.84 -25.41 -4.06
N ALA A 589 -30.09 -25.65 -5.13
CA ALA A 589 -29.76 -27.01 -5.54
C ALA A 589 -28.79 -27.71 -4.57
N LEU A 590 -27.90 -26.97 -3.91
CA LEU A 590 -27.06 -27.50 -2.82
C LEU A 590 -27.89 -27.93 -1.62
N GLN A 591 -28.93 -27.16 -1.26
CA GLN A 591 -29.88 -27.56 -0.21
C GLN A 591 -30.64 -28.84 -0.58
N ASP A 592 -31.10 -28.95 -1.84
CA ASP A 592 -31.75 -30.16 -2.34
C ASP A 592 -30.80 -31.37 -2.27
N LEU A 593 -29.52 -31.18 -2.63
CA LEU A 593 -28.49 -32.21 -2.57
C LEU A 593 -28.22 -32.66 -1.13
N GLU A 594 -28.19 -31.73 -0.20
CA GLU A 594 -27.99 -32.00 1.23
C GLU A 594 -29.16 -32.80 1.82
N GLN A 595 -30.40 -32.46 1.45
CA GLN A 595 -31.58 -33.24 1.84
C GLN A 595 -31.54 -34.67 1.28
N ALA A 596 -31.14 -34.83 0.01
CA ALA A 596 -30.97 -36.14 -0.60
C ALA A 596 -29.84 -36.94 0.08
N ALA A 597 -28.74 -36.29 0.45
CA ALA A 597 -27.64 -36.90 1.19
C ALA A 597 -28.06 -37.38 2.58
N GLN A 598 -28.89 -36.60 3.30
CA GLN A 598 -29.45 -37.01 4.59
C GLN A 598 -30.36 -38.24 4.48
N ALA A 599 -31.15 -38.33 3.41
CA ALA A 599 -31.99 -39.51 3.14
C ALA A 599 -31.13 -40.76 2.91
N LEU A 600 -30.05 -40.64 2.12
CA LEU A 600 -29.09 -41.73 1.91
C LEU A 600 -28.41 -42.15 3.23
N GLY A 601 -28.01 -41.17 4.05
CA GLY A 601 -27.40 -41.42 5.36
C GLY A 601 -28.31 -42.23 6.29
N LYS A 602 -29.62 -41.97 6.29
CA LYS A 602 -30.60 -42.76 7.06
C LYS A 602 -30.69 -44.20 6.58
N VAL A 603 -30.66 -44.45 5.27
CA VAL A 603 -30.69 -45.81 4.70
C VAL A 603 -29.43 -46.58 5.09
N LEU A 604 -28.25 -45.96 4.97
CA LEU A 604 -26.98 -46.56 5.38
C LEU A 604 -26.92 -46.85 6.89
N TYR A 605 -27.48 -45.97 7.72
CA TYR A 605 -27.56 -46.15 9.18
C TYR A 605 -28.55 -47.26 9.58
N GLN A 606 -29.72 -47.33 8.92
CA GLN A 606 -30.71 -48.40 9.14
C GLN A 606 -30.20 -49.78 8.69
N GLN A 607 -29.38 -49.84 7.64
CA GLN A 607 -28.70 -51.08 7.23
C GLN A 607 -27.48 -51.43 8.10
N ALA A 608 -26.98 -50.50 8.92
CA ALA A 608 -25.88 -50.72 9.86
C ALA A 608 -26.35 -51.17 11.26
N GLN A 609 -27.65 -51.13 11.57
CA GLN A 609 -28.21 -51.73 12.79
C GLN A 609 -28.64 -53.20 12.54
N PRO A 610 -28.07 -54.19 13.24
CA PRO A 610 -28.54 -55.57 13.17
C PRO A 610 -29.84 -55.76 13.96
N CYS A 611 -30.75 -56.57 13.42
CA CYS A 611 -31.98 -57.02 14.07
C CYS A 611 -31.78 -58.42 14.71
N GLY A 612 -32.02 -58.54 16.03
CA GLY A 612 -32.22 -59.79 16.81
C GLY A 612 -30.96 -60.36 17.51
N ALA A 613 -30.96 -60.86 18.76
CA ALA A 613 -32.04 -61.38 19.61
C ALA A 613 -31.67 -61.44 21.12
N THR A 614 -32.70 -61.72 21.91
CA THR A 614 -32.88 -61.79 23.37
C THR A 614 -32.15 -62.91 24.14
N ALA A 615 -31.95 -62.63 25.44
CA ALA A 615 -32.06 -63.49 26.64
C ALA A 615 -30.92 -64.46 27.05
N ASP A 616 -30.55 -64.29 28.34
CA ASP A 616 -29.90 -65.17 29.31
C ASP A 616 -28.51 -65.77 29.01
N CYS A 617 -27.55 -65.48 29.89
CA CYS A 617 -27.03 -66.42 30.89
C CYS A 617 -25.88 -65.80 31.70
N ALA A 618 -25.77 -66.27 32.94
CA ALA A 618 -24.93 -65.77 34.01
C ALA A 618 -23.43 -66.07 33.88
N SER A 619 -22.66 -65.18 34.53
CA SER A 619 -21.46 -65.40 35.35
C SER A 619 -20.42 -66.49 35.01
N ALA A 620 -19.17 -66.03 35.05
CA ALA A 620 -18.03 -66.60 35.79
C ALA A 620 -16.92 -67.33 34.98
N ALA A 621 -15.73 -66.73 35.15
CA ALA A 621 -14.46 -67.36 35.56
C ALA A 621 -13.38 -67.70 34.51
N GLY A 622 -12.18 -67.15 34.78
CA GLY A 622 -10.85 -67.68 34.44
C GLY A 622 -10.29 -67.17 33.11
N GLY A 623 -9.33 -66.24 33.05
CA GLY A 623 -7.99 -66.28 33.66
C GLY A 623 -7.01 -66.78 32.59
N ALA A 624 -6.22 -65.96 31.90
CA ALA A 624 -5.05 -65.16 32.32
C ALA A 624 -3.83 -65.64 31.49
N GLY A 625 -3.07 -64.69 30.93
CA GLY A 625 -1.84 -64.95 30.19
C GLY A 625 -1.15 -63.63 29.78
N CYS A 626 -0.46 -63.02 30.74
CA CYS A 626 0.45 -61.85 30.68
C CYS A 626 1.44 -61.88 29.49
N THR A 627 1.97 -60.77 28.98
CA THR A 627 2.83 -59.81 29.70
C THR A 627 2.90 -58.42 29.03
N ALA A 628 2.78 -57.36 29.84
CA ALA A 628 3.25 -56.00 29.56
C ALA A 628 3.84 -55.40 30.85
N ALA A 629 4.95 -54.67 30.72
CA ALA A 629 5.66 -54.01 31.81
C ALA A 629 5.40 -52.49 31.77
N ALA A 630 5.15 -51.96 32.98
CA ALA A 630 4.92 -50.59 33.46
C ALA A 630 5.62 -49.42 32.73
N GLY A 631 5.12 -48.18 32.77
CA GLY A 631 3.99 -47.61 33.49
C GLY A 631 4.08 -46.07 33.46
N ALA A 632 2.94 -45.40 33.67
CA ALA A 632 2.74 -44.14 34.41
C ALA A 632 1.35 -43.59 34.09
N ASP A 633 0.48 -43.66 35.10
CA ASP A 633 -0.82 -43.01 35.24
C ASP A 633 -0.67 -41.46 35.23
N ASP A 634 -1.69 -40.61 35.12
CA ASP A 634 -3.10 -40.79 35.40
C ASP A 634 -3.96 -39.68 34.76
N GLU A 635 -5.24 -39.98 34.71
CA GLU A 635 -6.37 -39.41 34.01
C GLU A 635 -6.91 -38.03 34.52
N PRO A 636 -7.89 -37.43 33.79
CA PRO A 636 -8.38 -36.07 33.94
C PRO A 636 -9.57 -35.97 34.90
N ILE A 637 -10.04 -34.75 35.22
CA ILE A 637 -11.45 -34.47 35.56
C ILE A 637 -11.80 -33.00 35.25
N ASP A 638 -12.97 -32.85 34.63
CA ASP A 638 -13.75 -31.64 34.34
C ASP A 638 -14.07 -30.75 35.55
N ALA A 639 -14.28 -29.46 35.32
CA ALA A 639 -15.26 -28.69 36.08
C ALA A 639 -15.79 -27.46 35.31
N GLU A 640 -17.12 -27.39 35.23
CA GLU A 640 -17.97 -26.31 34.76
C GLU A 640 -17.76 -24.98 35.52
N PHE A 641 -18.12 -23.85 34.90
CA PHE A 641 -18.23 -22.56 35.60
C PHE A 641 -19.59 -21.89 35.39
N GLU A 642 -20.22 -21.57 36.52
CA GLU A 642 -21.49 -20.85 36.66
C GLU A 642 -21.23 -19.34 36.85
N VAL A 643 -22.14 -18.53 36.29
CA VAL A 643 -22.17 -17.06 36.35
C VAL A 643 -22.82 -16.60 37.64
N LYS A 644 -22.40 -15.46 38.23
CA LYS A 644 -23.37 -14.57 38.89
C LYS A 644 -22.91 -13.12 39.14
N SER A 645 -23.86 -12.24 38.77
CA SER A 645 -24.26 -10.93 39.32
C SER A 645 -23.28 -9.77 39.30
#